data_AF-A0A945PFF4-F1
#
_entry.id   AF-A0A945PFF4-F1
#
_cell.length_a   1.000
_cell.length_b   1.000
_cell.length_c   1.000
_cell.angle_alpha   90.00
_cell.angle_beta   90.00
_cell.angle_gamma   90.00
#
_symmetry.space_group_name_H-M   'P 1'
#
loop_
_entity.id
_entity.type
_entity.pdbx_description
1 polymer ?
#
loop_
_entity_poly.entity_id
_entity_poly.type
_entity_poly.pdbx_seq_one_letter_code
_entity_poly.pdbx_strand_id
1 'polypeptide(L)'
;MMPALARLSFWVPAEEEIPFERDFTEKLMPILVKHQLVDVGRSGRAGVPGILSRLFEVTGPGQIMAQELALATDAEWSVLLAELGTKYGTSSSAGPLRFSLRICSTPAGPGTTAEIGPAYRQGLWHSFSVRSGLPDAIVNDILQDRSGNLWFGTTCGVSKFDGAQLTTFTTEDGLVDNRVRALAEMRDGSLWFGTQAGVSRFDGIEFVSFTVEDGLAHDFTYAIKEDRHGELWLGTKEGLSWFDGKVFQSFAIDDSPANVFNTHARFTADSITAGMGGSRVLSIAEDRSGNLWFGTQEGASRFDGERLTSFTVKDGLAGTWVQAIHEDRDGQMWFAFQYGDGVSRFDGKEFTTLSVDDGLASNKVLAIAEDQGANLWFGTFDQGVCRYNGTEFRSFEIEDGLANNQVLSIGADKVGNLWFGTKGSGVTRFAGAQFAAFTTRDGLIHNGVLSMLQDREGDFWFGTFKGACRLGEDGFSSFDANRGLTDEGVDALLEDASGQIWFGTPEAVSRQTEENFRSFSIDDGLATDAVWTMLEDRSGSLWFGGAERRIGVTRYDGKTFTRFDADDGLVHNSVMDILEDSHGFLWFATQEGVSRFDGQAFTNFTVKNGLVNDDLTSIVADRDGNLWFGSAGGVSRFDGTRFVNFTTADGLSHNVVECMMVDRRGHLWFGTFGGGVCRYDGIVFQSLDKHDGLIHDTIQEMVEDPQGDVWIATEGGVTRYRPHHTPPVVRVTHVVADRRYEPEGQVLLPAANQLVTFEFQGLSFSTYPDDMIYLCLLEGRDTDWHKTSHQHAEYQDLSPGDYRFQVMAVDRDLNYSQPAMVRVTVVPDPRIEALNQAVGATNATVEFIGNSPALRYILGQLAEVASTDVTVFISGETGAGKGLAARCVHGSSTRKAGPFIQVNCGAIPENLVESELFGHERGAFTGAMARRPGKIELADGGTLFLDEIGDLPLPAQVKLLHFLDDRTFERVGGTENLNPDVRIIAATNRDLQQMVASASFREDLYFRLKVFPVRLPPLRERREDIQLLASHFVAAMAAHLGKRVTHLAPDAMKALQAYDWPGNVRELEHEMQRAVIVCRGEEVLARDIALGRVKNSEDPVEELVQESVDLQTLERRYICLILEQTGWVIGGQSGAATVLGLNESTLRGRMRKLKITRP
;
A
#
# COMPACT_ATOMS: atom_id res chain seq x y z
N MET A 1 -13.94 -18.92 -20.55
CA MET A 1 -15.02 -19.18 -19.57
C MET A 1 -14.92 -20.66 -19.23
N MET A 2 -14.53 -21.01 -18.00
CA MET A 2 -14.67 -22.40 -17.54
C MET A 2 -16.18 -22.71 -17.40
N PRO A 3 -16.66 -23.91 -17.78
CA PRO A 3 -18.04 -24.29 -17.55
C PRO A 3 -18.32 -24.36 -16.03
N ALA A 4 -19.45 -23.81 -15.59
CA ALA A 4 -19.94 -23.98 -14.23
C ALA A 4 -20.48 -25.40 -14.05
N LEU A 5 -20.47 -25.92 -12.81
CA LEU A 5 -21.00 -27.24 -12.52
C LEU A 5 -22.38 -27.12 -11.89
N ALA A 6 -23.34 -27.83 -12.47
CA ALA A 6 -24.66 -28.06 -11.91
C ALA A 6 -24.68 -29.40 -11.17
N ARG A 7 -25.18 -29.42 -9.94
CA ARG A 7 -25.50 -30.65 -9.23
C ARG A 7 -26.98 -30.96 -9.37
N LEU A 8 -27.27 -32.15 -9.88
CA LEU A 8 -28.59 -32.75 -9.84
C LEU A 8 -28.63 -33.75 -8.68
N SER A 9 -29.54 -33.55 -7.73
CA SER A 9 -29.71 -34.40 -6.55
C SER A 9 -31.07 -35.10 -6.56
N PHE A 10 -31.11 -36.35 -6.10
CA PHE A 10 -32.33 -37.14 -5.89
C PHE A 10 -32.36 -37.67 -4.47
N TRP A 11 -33.55 -37.67 -3.86
CA TRP A 11 -33.76 -38.22 -2.51
C TRP A 11 -34.29 -39.64 -2.61
N VAL A 12 -33.47 -40.59 -2.21
CA VAL A 12 -33.72 -42.03 -2.31
C VAL A 12 -33.21 -42.69 -1.03
N PRO A 13 -33.96 -43.58 -0.35
CA PRO A 13 -33.49 -44.27 0.85
C PRO A 13 -32.08 -44.86 0.68
N ALA A 14 -31.24 -44.76 1.71
CA ALA A 14 -29.83 -45.16 1.63
C ALA A 14 -29.64 -46.63 1.17
N GLU A 15 -30.56 -47.54 1.55
CA GLU A 15 -30.57 -48.93 1.08
C GLU A 15 -30.86 -49.11 -0.42
N GLU A 16 -31.50 -48.13 -1.06
CA GLU A 16 -31.92 -48.14 -2.46
C GLU A 16 -31.00 -47.32 -3.37
N GLU A 17 -29.94 -46.68 -2.84
CA GLU A 17 -28.99 -45.88 -3.62
C GLU A 17 -28.31 -46.68 -4.75
N ILE A 18 -27.79 -47.87 -4.42
CA ILE A 18 -27.10 -48.73 -5.39
C ILE A 18 -28.06 -49.21 -6.51
N PRO A 19 -29.26 -49.74 -6.19
CA PRO A 19 -30.28 -50.02 -7.20
C PRO A 19 -30.70 -48.79 -8.02
N PHE A 20 -30.83 -47.62 -7.39
CA PHE A 20 -31.25 -46.39 -8.06
C PHE A 20 -30.16 -45.86 -9.00
N GLU A 21 -28.88 -45.99 -8.66
CA GLU A 21 -27.77 -45.53 -9.51
C GLU A 21 -27.75 -46.23 -10.88
N ARG A 22 -28.18 -47.49 -10.93
CA ARG A 22 -28.41 -48.21 -12.20
C ARG A 22 -29.58 -47.61 -12.98
N ASP A 23 -30.74 -47.44 -12.35
CA ASP A 23 -31.93 -46.88 -12.99
C ASP A 23 -31.73 -45.41 -13.41
N PHE A 24 -30.92 -44.65 -12.66
CA PHE A 24 -30.48 -43.30 -13.01
C PHE A 24 -29.70 -43.30 -14.33
N THR A 25 -28.70 -44.18 -14.42
CA THR A 25 -27.84 -44.30 -15.61
C THR A 25 -28.60 -44.82 -16.83
N GLU A 26 -29.53 -45.78 -16.63
CA GLU A 26 -30.26 -46.41 -17.73
C GLU A 26 -31.49 -45.61 -18.19
N LYS A 27 -32.19 -44.93 -17.28
CA LYS A 27 -33.49 -44.30 -17.56
C LYS A 27 -33.48 -42.77 -17.47
N LEU A 28 -32.85 -42.18 -16.45
CA LEU A 28 -32.85 -40.71 -16.25
C LEU A 28 -31.82 -40.01 -17.15
N MET A 29 -30.62 -40.57 -17.29
CA MET A 29 -29.54 -39.99 -18.09
C MET A 29 -29.92 -39.69 -19.55
N PRO A 30 -30.64 -40.56 -20.29
CA PRO A 30 -31.10 -40.24 -21.64
C PRO A 30 -31.95 -38.97 -21.71
N ILE A 31 -32.81 -38.74 -20.71
CA ILE A 31 -33.65 -37.54 -20.64
C ILE A 31 -32.81 -36.31 -20.27
N LEU A 32 -31.86 -36.46 -19.35
CA LEU A 32 -30.93 -35.38 -18.97
C LEU A 32 -30.08 -34.93 -20.16
N VAL A 33 -29.55 -35.85 -20.95
CA VAL A 33 -28.80 -35.55 -22.18
C VAL A 33 -29.68 -34.84 -23.22
N LYS A 34 -30.95 -35.22 -23.37
CA LYS A 34 -31.94 -34.53 -24.22
C LYS A 34 -32.12 -33.06 -23.82
N HIS A 35 -32.00 -32.75 -22.53
CA HIS A 35 -32.06 -31.38 -21.97
C HIS A 35 -30.68 -30.71 -21.84
N GLN A 36 -29.66 -31.20 -22.56
CA GLN A 36 -28.31 -30.63 -22.59
C GLN A 36 -27.58 -30.63 -21.25
N LEU A 37 -27.89 -31.59 -20.36
CA LEU A 37 -27.12 -31.86 -19.16
C LEU A 37 -26.11 -32.96 -19.47
N VAL A 38 -24.83 -32.58 -19.59
CA VAL A 38 -23.71 -33.49 -19.88
C VAL A 38 -23.02 -33.86 -18.58
N ASP A 39 -23.09 -35.14 -18.20
CA ASP A 39 -22.43 -35.67 -17.00
C ASP A 39 -20.91 -35.61 -17.17
N VAL A 40 -20.23 -35.04 -16.17
CA VAL A 40 -18.76 -34.87 -16.15
C VAL A 40 -18.01 -36.11 -15.68
N GLY A 41 -18.70 -37.19 -15.29
CA GLY A 41 -18.08 -38.47 -14.91
C GLY A 41 -17.25 -38.41 -13.62
N ARG A 42 -17.20 -37.26 -12.95
CA ARG A 42 -16.73 -37.12 -11.58
C ARG A 42 -17.92 -37.36 -10.67
N SER A 43 -17.86 -38.38 -9.82
CA SER A 43 -18.73 -38.41 -8.64
C SER A 43 -18.48 -37.09 -7.89
N GLY A 44 -19.54 -36.33 -7.61
CA GLY A 44 -19.43 -35.18 -6.70
C GLY A 44 -18.93 -35.64 -5.32
N ARG A 45 -18.83 -34.69 -4.36
CA ARG A 45 -18.52 -35.03 -2.95
C ARG A 45 -19.30 -36.27 -2.52
N ALA A 46 -18.70 -37.07 -1.63
CA ALA A 46 -19.38 -38.22 -1.03
C ALA A 46 -20.78 -37.78 -0.58
N GLY A 47 -21.81 -38.38 -1.19
CA GLY A 47 -23.19 -37.96 -0.97
C GLY A 47 -23.56 -38.09 0.51
N VAL A 48 -24.44 -37.21 0.98
CA VAL A 48 -25.20 -37.50 2.19
C VAL A 48 -25.96 -38.79 1.90
N PRO A 49 -25.87 -39.85 2.73
CA PRO A 49 -26.71 -41.03 2.53
C PRO A 49 -28.16 -40.59 2.39
N GLY A 50 -28.94 -41.27 1.58
CA GLY A 50 -30.29 -40.84 1.24
C GLY A 50 -30.38 -39.86 0.06
N ILE A 51 -29.25 -39.35 -0.44
CA ILE A 51 -29.19 -38.34 -1.50
C ILE A 51 -28.15 -38.73 -2.56
N LEU A 52 -28.63 -39.13 -3.73
CA LEU A 52 -27.77 -39.38 -4.88
C LEU A 52 -27.57 -38.09 -5.67
N SER A 53 -26.33 -37.61 -5.79
CA SER A 53 -25.97 -36.41 -6.54
C SER A 53 -25.06 -36.70 -7.74
N ARG A 54 -25.28 -35.98 -8.84
CA ARG A 54 -24.43 -35.99 -10.04
C ARG A 54 -24.12 -34.58 -10.53
N LEU A 55 -22.92 -34.41 -11.08
CA LEU A 55 -22.46 -33.13 -11.60
C LEU A 55 -22.60 -33.08 -13.12
N PHE A 56 -23.03 -31.93 -13.62
CA PHE A 56 -23.28 -31.66 -15.03
C PHE A 56 -22.62 -30.33 -15.41
N GLU A 57 -22.04 -30.25 -16.60
CA GLU A 57 -21.53 -28.98 -17.11
C GLU A 57 -22.68 -28.06 -17.54
N VAL A 58 -22.64 -26.80 -17.10
CA VAL A 58 -23.57 -25.74 -17.48
C VAL A 58 -22.81 -24.42 -17.73
N THR A 59 -23.39 -23.53 -18.50
CA THR A 59 -22.82 -22.23 -18.87
C THR A 59 -23.15 -21.13 -17.86
N GLY A 60 -24.05 -21.37 -16.89
CA GLY A 60 -24.37 -20.41 -15.81
C GLY A 60 -25.79 -20.54 -15.23
N PRO A 61 -26.17 -19.67 -14.26
CA PRO A 61 -27.43 -19.78 -13.51
C PRO A 61 -28.70 -19.75 -14.37
N GLY A 62 -28.68 -18.94 -15.44
CA GLY A 62 -29.80 -18.84 -16.37
C GLY A 62 -30.07 -20.14 -17.14
N GLN A 63 -29.04 -20.96 -17.41
CA GLN A 63 -29.24 -22.27 -18.04
C GLN A 63 -29.90 -23.25 -17.07
N ILE A 64 -29.56 -23.20 -15.78
CA ILE A 64 -30.16 -24.06 -14.75
C ILE A 64 -31.66 -23.80 -14.65
N MET A 65 -32.08 -22.54 -14.48
CA MET A 65 -33.51 -22.22 -14.41
C MET A 65 -34.26 -22.68 -15.66
N ALA A 66 -33.64 -22.53 -16.84
CA ALA A 66 -34.24 -22.96 -18.10
C ALA A 66 -34.34 -24.50 -18.19
N GLN A 67 -33.30 -25.23 -17.77
CA GLN A 67 -33.26 -26.70 -17.78
C GLN A 67 -34.16 -27.30 -16.70
N GLU A 68 -34.23 -26.70 -15.52
CA GLU A 68 -35.13 -27.10 -14.45
C GLU A 68 -36.58 -26.93 -14.87
N LEU A 69 -36.92 -25.79 -15.50
CA LEU A 69 -38.25 -25.57 -16.08
C LEU A 69 -38.54 -26.54 -17.24
N ALA A 70 -37.54 -26.82 -18.09
CA ALA A 70 -37.67 -27.77 -19.20
C ALA A 70 -37.89 -29.20 -18.70
N LEU A 71 -37.18 -29.63 -17.66
CA LEU A 71 -37.38 -30.93 -17.01
C LEU A 71 -38.75 -30.99 -16.33
N ALA A 72 -39.14 -29.95 -15.59
CA ALA A 72 -40.43 -29.89 -14.91
C ALA A 72 -41.64 -29.91 -15.87
N THR A 73 -41.45 -29.51 -17.13
CA THR A 73 -42.49 -29.53 -18.18
C THR A 73 -42.38 -30.71 -19.13
N ASP A 74 -41.33 -31.54 -19.03
CA ASP A 74 -41.17 -32.75 -19.83
C ASP A 74 -42.06 -33.88 -19.29
N ALA A 75 -42.96 -34.38 -20.15
CA ALA A 75 -43.90 -35.43 -19.80
C ALA A 75 -43.22 -36.78 -19.53
N GLU A 76 -42.12 -37.11 -20.24
CA GLU A 76 -41.34 -38.33 -20.02
C GLU A 76 -40.63 -38.27 -18.68
N TRP A 77 -40.07 -37.10 -18.34
CA TRP A 77 -39.46 -36.84 -17.04
C TRP A 77 -40.46 -37.01 -15.90
N SER A 78 -41.63 -36.39 -16.02
CA SER A 78 -42.68 -36.43 -14.99
C SER A 78 -43.22 -37.85 -14.75
N VAL A 79 -43.44 -38.62 -15.82
CA VAL A 79 -43.90 -40.03 -15.73
C VAL A 79 -42.81 -40.90 -15.10
N LEU A 80 -41.55 -40.72 -15.50
CA LEU A 80 -40.44 -41.48 -14.97
C LEU A 80 -40.19 -41.17 -13.49
N LEU A 81 -40.29 -39.92 -13.07
CA LEU A 81 -40.21 -39.57 -11.65
C LEU A 81 -41.36 -40.19 -10.84
N ALA A 82 -42.57 -40.29 -11.39
CA ALA A 82 -43.68 -40.98 -10.73
C ALA A 82 -43.44 -42.50 -10.58
N GLU A 83 -42.88 -43.14 -11.61
CA GLU A 83 -42.47 -44.55 -11.58
C GLU A 83 -41.38 -44.78 -10.53
N LEU A 84 -40.30 -43.98 -10.61
CA LEU A 84 -39.17 -44.08 -9.68
C LEU A 84 -39.57 -43.70 -8.26
N GLY A 85 -40.51 -42.77 -8.08
CA GLY A 85 -41.08 -42.42 -6.79
C GLY A 85 -41.90 -43.56 -6.19
N THR A 86 -42.61 -44.34 -7.00
CA THR A 86 -43.31 -45.55 -6.54
C THR A 86 -42.32 -46.66 -6.17
N LYS A 87 -41.20 -46.75 -6.88
CA LYS A 87 -40.19 -47.80 -6.72
C LYS A 87 -39.21 -47.55 -5.57
N TYR A 88 -38.79 -46.30 -5.42
CA TYR A 88 -37.71 -45.87 -4.54
C TYR A 88 -38.13 -44.77 -3.55
N GLY A 89 -39.38 -44.30 -3.60
CA GLY A 89 -39.88 -43.32 -2.65
C GLY A 89 -40.02 -43.90 -1.24
N THR A 90 -40.02 -43.02 -0.25
CA THR A 90 -40.25 -43.40 1.14
C THR A 90 -41.73 -43.76 1.34
N SER A 91 -42.04 -44.63 2.30
CA SER A 91 -43.38 -45.17 2.56
C SER A 91 -44.46 -44.13 2.93
N SER A 92 -44.09 -42.84 3.04
CA SER A 92 -44.99 -41.71 3.28
C SER A 92 -45.27 -40.85 2.04
N SER A 93 -44.57 -41.04 0.91
CA SER A 93 -44.75 -40.24 -0.31
C SER A 93 -45.40 -41.05 -1.44
N ALA A 94 -46.73 -41.04 -1.53
CA ALA A 94 -47.42 -41.44 -2.77
C ALA A 94 -47.30 -40.31 -3.81
N GLY A 95 -46.10 -40.13 -4.39
CA GLY A 95 -45.81 -39.03 -5.32
C GLY A 95 -44.52 -39.24 -6.12
N PRO A 96 -44.23 -38.36 -7.11
CA PRO A 96 -43.01 -38.43 -7.91
C PRO A 96 -41.75 -38.25 -7.07
N LEU A 97 -40.68 -38.94 -7.48
CA LEU A 97 -39.37 -38.86 -6.84
C LEU A 97 -38.88 -37.41 -6.83
N ARG A 98 -38.48 -36.93 -5.66
CA ARG A 98 -37.98 -35.56 -5.49
C ARG A 98 -36.62 -35.42 -6.17
N PHE A 99 -36.42 -34.31 -6.88
CA PHE A 99 -35.13 -33.95 -7.47
C PHE A 99 -34.88 -32.43 -7.35
N SER A 100 -33.62 -32.03 -7.46
CA SER A 100 -33.18 -30.62 -7.47
C SER A 100 -31.98 -30.45 -8.39
N LEU A 101 -31.92 -29.35 -9.13
CA LEU A 101 -30.81 -28.97 -9.99
C LEU A 101 -30.26 -27.61 -9.54
N ARG A 102 -29.04 -27.55 -8.99
CA ARG A 102 -28.41 -26.34 -8.44
C ARG A 102 -27.01 -26.12 -8.99
N ILE A 103 -26.51 -24.88 -9.03
CA ILE A 103 -25.09 -24.64 -9.30
C ILE A 103 -24.27 -24.96 -8.06
N CYS A 104 -23.23 -25.77 -8.24
CA CYS A 104 -22.33 -26.19 -7.16
C CYS A 104 -21.12 -25.28 -7.00
N SER A 105 -20.70 -24.59 -8.06
CA SER A 105 -19.49 -23.78 -8.05
C SER A 105 -19.61 -22.70 -9.13
N THR A 106 -19.60 -21.45 -8.69
CA THR A 106 -19.48 -20.31 -9.59
C THR A 106 -18.14 -19.64 -9.29
N PRO A 107 -17.24 -19.46 -10.28
CA PRO A 107 -16.09 -18.60 -10.11
C PRO A 107 -16.60 -17.26 -9.58
N ALA A 108 -16.01 -16.77 -8.49
CA ALA A 108 -16.43 -15.50 -7.95
C ALA A 108 -16.32 -14.45 -9.06
N GLY A 109 -17.40 -13.70 -9.27
CA GLY A 109 -17.34 -12.52 -10.10
C GLY A 109 -16.27 -11.56 -9.56
N PRO A 110 -15.92 -10.51 -10.33
CA PRO A 110 -14.93 -9.53 -9.88
C PRO A 110 -15.37 -8.79 -8.60
N GLY A 111 -16.62 -8.97 -8.14
CA GLY A 111 -17.24 -8.15 -7.13
C GLY A 111 -17.41 -6.71 -7.64
N THR A 112 -18.24 -5.95 -6.94
CA THR A 112 -18.27 -4.49 -7.15
C THR A 112 -17.34 -3.85 -6.15
N THR A 113 -16.31 -3.15 -6.65
CA THR A 113 -15.32 -2.47 -5.81
C THR A 113 -15.59 -0.98 -5.78
N ALA A 114 -15.57 -0.41 -4.57
CA ALA A 114 -15.68 1.03 -4.33
C ALA A 114 -14.48 1.48 -3.48
N GLU A 115 -13.86 2.59 -3.89
CA GLU A 115 -12.91 3.31 -3.04
C GLU A 115 -13.65 3.91 -1.84
N ILE A 116 -12.96 3.99 -0.70
CA ILE A 116 -13.57 4.58 0.48
C ILE A 116 -13.82 6.07 0.30
N GLY A 117 -15.10 6.43 0.30
CA GLY A 117 -15.56 7.81 0.39
C GLY A 117 -15.36 8.40 1.79
N PRO A 118 -15.60 9.71 1.97
CA PRO A 118 -15.36 10.39 3.25
C PRO A 118 -16.15 9.70 4.37
N ALA A 119 -15.42 9.20 5.37
CA ALA A 119 -15.98 8.58 6.56
C ALA A 119 -16.12 9.63 7.69
N TYR A 120 -17.16 9.48 8.52
CA TYR A 120 -17.41 10.40 9.64
C TYR A 120 -16.50 10.04 10.81
N ARG A 121 -15.92 11.04 11.49
CA ARG A 121 -15.05 10.84 12.66
C ARG A 121 -15.45 11.77 13.78
N GLN A 122 -15.48 11.23 15.00
CA GLN A 122 -15.65 11.99 16.22
C GLN A 122 -14.82 11.33 17.33
N GLY A 123 -13.72 11.97 17.73
CA GLY A 123 -12.76 11.38 18.67
C GLY A 123 -12.26 10.01 18.18
N LEU A 124 -12.35 9.00 19.04
CA LEU A 124 -11.92 7.63 18.78
C LEU A 124 -12.84 6.82 17.84
N TRP A 125 -13.98 7.40 17.43
CA TRP A 125 -14.99 6.74 16.61
C TRP A 125 -14.85 7.11 15.14
N HIS A 126 -14.87 6.11 14.27
CA HIS A 126 -14.78 6.27 12.84
C HIS A 126 -15.83 5.43 12.10
N SER A 127 -16.70 6.08 11.34
CA SER A 127 -17.89 5.46 10.78
C SER A 127 -17.87 5.38 9.25
N PHE A 128 -18.10 4.18 8.74
CA PHE A 128 -18.20 3.85 7.32
C PHE A 128 -19.66 3.55 6.98
N SER A 129 -20.17 4.21 5.95
CA SER A 129 -21.58 4.07 5.52
C SER A 129 -21.68 3.78 4.03
N VAL A 130 -22.90 3.78 3.49
CA VAL A 130 -23.13 3.69 2.03
C VAL A 130 -22.39 4.80 1.26
N ARG A 131 -22.23 5.99 1.87
CA ARG A 131 -21.44 7.08 1.27
C ARG A 131 -19.94 6.77 1.21
N SER A 132 -19.47 5.88 2.06
CA SER A 132 -18.09 5.40 2.13
C SER A 132 -17.85 4.20 1.22
N GLY A 133 -18.87 3.69 0.51
CA GLY A 133 -18.74 2.56 -0.41
C GLY A 133 -19.35 1.24 0.07
N LEU A 134 -19.94 1.19 1.28
CA LEU A 134 -20.70 0.02 1.71
C LEU A 134 -21.96 -0.17 0.84
N PRO A 135 -22.36 -1.40 0.50
CA PRO A 135 -23.53 -1.66 -0.33
C PRO A 135 -24.85 -1.41 0.42
N ASP A 136 -24.81 -1.42 1.75
CA ASP A 136 -25.97 -1.31 2.62
C ASP A 136 -25.58 -0.71 3.98
N ALA A 137 -26.57 -0.14 4.67
CA ALA A 137 -26.41 0.47 5.97
C ALA A 137 -26.68 -0.49 7.15
N ILE A 138 -27.15 -1.71 6.86
CA ILE A 138 -27.34 -2.78 7.84
C ILE A 138 -26.13 -3.73 7.81
N VAL A 139 -25.44 -3.86 8.94
CA VAL A 139 -24.33 -4.81 9.11
C VAL A 139 -24.71 -5.81 10.21
N ASN A 140 -25.01 -7.04 9.81
CA ASN A 140 -25.48 -8.11 10.69
C ASN A 140 -24.37 -8.82 11.44
N ASP A 141 -23.18 -8.92 10.83
CA ASP A 141 -22.04 -9.63 11.42
C ASP A 141 -20.71 -9.12 10.84
N ILE A 142 -19.64 -9.27 11.62
CA ILE A 142 -18.30 -8.74 11.32
C ILE A 142 -17.24 -9.78 11.66
N LEU A 143 -16.35 -10.06 10.71
CA LEU A 143 -15.26 -11.01 10.86
C LEU A 143 -13.98 -10.44 10.27
N GLN A 144 -12.83 -10.63 10.92
CA GLN A 144 -11.54 -10.43 10.28
C GLN A 144 -10.94 -11.79 9.87
N ASP A 145 -10.54 -11.92 8.61
CA ASP A 145 -9.92 -13.14 8.10
C ASP A 145 -8.41 -13.25 8.48
N ARG A 146 -7.81 -14.43 8.29
CA ARG A 146 -6.36 -14.65 8.52
C ARG A 146 -5.47 -13.77 7.64
N SER A 147 -5.96 -13.42 6.46
CA SER A 147 -5.32 -12.49 5.53
C SER A 147 -5.30 -11.03 6.02
N GLY A 148 -6.09 -10.70 7.05
CA GLY A 148 -6.21 -9.40 7.67
C GLY A 148 -7.42 -8.58 7.21
N ASN A 149 -8.17 -9.02 6.20
CA ASN A 149 -9.31 -8.25 5.68
C ASN A 149 -10.49 -8.36 6.63
N LEU A 150 -11.27 -7.29 6.74
CA LEU A 150 -12.56 -7.34 7.40
C LEU A 150 -13.65 -7.76 6.42
N TRP A 151 -14.62 -8.52 6.91
CA TRP A 151 -15.79 -8.97 6.17
C TRP A 151 -17.04 -8.52 6.92
N PHE A 152 -17.97 -7.92 6.18
CA PHE A 152 -19.21 -7.39 6.69
C PHE A 152 -20.38 -8.13 6.05
N GLY A 153 -21.18 -8.83 6.86
CA GLY A 153 -22.41 -9.46 6.42
C GLY A 153 -23.53 -8.42 6.35
N THR A 154 -24.04 -8.12 5.17
CA THR A 154 -25.05 -7.06 4.96
C THR A 154 -26.37 -7.64 4.45
N THR A 155 -27.39 -6.79 4.21
CA THR A 155 -28.63 -7.27 3.54
C THR A 155 -28.55 -7.26 2.01
N CYS A 156 -27.48 -6.70 1.45
CA CYS A 156 -27.23 -6.55 0.00
C CYS A 156 -25.95 -7.28 -0.45
N GLY A 157 -25.55 -8.35 0.24
CA GLY A 157 -24.37 -9.16 -0.06
C GLY A 157 -23.38 -9.20 1.10
N VAL A 158 -22.18 -9.67 0.81
CA VAL A 158 -21.05 -9.61 1.74
C VAL A 158 -19.98 -8.66 1.21
N SER A 159 -19.47 -7.78 2.07
CA SER A 159 -18.42 -6.83 1.71
C SER A 159 -17.11 -7.16 2.39
N LYS A 160 -16.06 -7.30 1.60
CA LYS A 160 -14.67 -7.39 2.04
C LYS A 160 -14.07 -5.99 2.09
N PHE A 161 -13.39 -5.66 3.18
CA PHE A 161 -12.67 -4.43 3.39
C PHE A 161 -11.18 -4.71 3.63
N ASP A 162 -10.33 -4.16 2.77
CA ASP A 162 -8.87 -4.35 2.79
C ASP A 162 -8.07 -3.15 3.33
N GLY A 163 -8.72 -2.26 4.08
CA GLY A 163 -8.11 -1.06 4.62
C GLY A 163 -8.20 0.17 3.69
N ALA A 164 -8.42 -0.01 2.38
CA ALA A 164 -8.62 1.11 1.45
C ALA A 164 -9.86 0.98 0.55
N GLN A 165 -10.26 -0.25 0.21
CA GLN A 165 -11.33 -0.53 -0.75
C GLN A 165 -12.34 -1.52 -0.16
N LEU A 166 -13.60 -1.33 -0.56
CA LEU A 166 -14.69 -2.24 -0.28
C LEU A 166 -15.06 -3.01 -1.53
N THR A 167 -14.86 -4.32 -1.51
CA THR A 167 -15.30 -5.24 -2.57
C THR A 167 -16.53 -6.00 -2.11
N THR A 168 -17.65 -5.84 -2.79
CA THR A 168 -18.92 -6.50 -2.44
C THR A 168 -19.22 -7.65 -3.40
N PHE A 169 -19.57 -8.80 -2.82
CA PHE A 169 -20.03 -10.00 -3.51
C PHE A 169 -21.52 -10.23 -3.25
N THR A 170 -22.24 -10.58 -4.32
CA THR A 170 -23.68 -10.76 -4.32
C THR A 170 -24.05 -12.12 -4.92
N THR A 171 -25.35 -12.39 -5.05
CA THR A 171 -25.86 -13.55 -5.80
C THR A 171 -25.42 -13.58 -7.26
N GLU A 172 -25.09 -12.43 -7.86
CA GLU A 172 -24.52 -12.38 -9.21
C GLU A 172 -23.09 -12.94 -9.26
N ASP A 173 -22.38 -12.92 -8.13
CA ASP A 173 -21.01 -13.43 -7.97
C ASP A 173 -20.97 -14.88 -7.47
N GLY A 174 -22.10 -15.48 -7.12
CA GLY A 174 -22.21 -16.89 -6.70
C GLY A 174 -22.68 -17.12 -5.26
N LEU A 175 -22.91 -16.06 -4.47
CA LEU A 175 -23.51 -16.15 -3.14
C LEU A 175 -24.94 -16.73 -3.24
N VAL A 176 -25.37 -17.55 -2.28
CA VAL A 176 -26.70 -18.18 -2.33
C VAL A 176 -27.86 -17.20 -2.11
N ASP A 177 -27.64 -16.19 -1.28
CA ASP A 177 -28.59 -15.11 -0.99
C ASP A 177 -27.85 -13.87 -0.47
N ASN A 178 -28.36 -12.68 -0.80
CA ASN A 178 -27.71 -11.42 -0.44
C ASN A 178 -27.86 -11.06 1.04
N ARG A 179 -28.77 -11.69 1.80
CA ARG A 179 -29.00 -11.35 3.21
C ARG A 179 -28.11 -12.19 4.11
N VAL A 180 -26.88 -11.74 4.27
CA VAL A 180 -25.85 -12.40 5.06
C VAL A 180 -26.04 -12.05 6.54
N ARG A 181 -26.14 -13.07 7.39
CA ARG A 181 -26.47 -12.97 8.82
C ARG A 181 -25.35 -13.44 9.74
N ALA A 182 -24.48 -14.33 9.27
CA ALA A 182 -23.39 -14.88 10.05
C ALA A 182 -22.17 -15.14 9.16
N LEU A 183 -20.99 -14.94 9.70
CA LEU A 183 -19.69 -15.12 9.06
C LEU A 183 -18.83 -16.07 9.89
N ALA A 184 -18.06 -16.93 9.24
CA ALA A 184 -17.01 -17.70 9.89
C ALA A 184 -15.84 -17.97 8.95
N GLU A 185 -14.61 -17.99 9.46
CA GLU A 185 -13.45 -18.52 8.76
C GLU A 185 -13.07 -19.86 9.40
N MET A 186 -12.96 -20.90 8.59
CA MET A 186 -12.52 -22.21 9.06
C MET A 186 -11.00 -22.33 9.10
N ARG A 187 -10.48 -23.36 9.77
CA ARG A 187 -9.03 -23.62 9.89
C ARG A 187 -8.31 -23.80 8.58
N ASP A 188 -9.00 -24.26 7.55
CA ASP A 188 -8.49 -24.42 6.18
C ASP A 188 -8.41 -23.08 5.41
N GLY A 189 -8.87 -21.98 6.00
CA GLY A 189 -8.91 -20.64 5.39
C GLY A 189 -10.16 -20.37 4.56
N SER A 190 -11.10 -21.32 4.48
CA SER A 190 -12.37 -21.09 3.78
C SER A 190 -13.29 -20.20 4.60
N LEU A 191 -13.92 -19.23 3.93
CA LEU A 191 -14.91 -18.33 4.50
C LEU A 191 -16.30 -18.89 4.29
N TRP A 192 -17.16 -18.79 5.30
CA TRP A 192 -18.54 -19.28 5.28
C TRP A 192 -19.51 -18.16 5.62
N PHE A 193 -20.60 -18.08 4.86
CA PHE A 193 -21.60 -17.02 4.91
C PHE A 193 -22.97 -17.65 5.13
N GLY A 194 -23.53 -17.48 6.34
CA GLY A 194 -24.87 -17.89 6.68
C GLY A 194 -25.88 -16.87 6.16
N THR A 195 -26.86 -17.33 5.39
CA THR A 195 -27.84 -16.44 4.73
C THR A 195 -29.27 -16.83 5.07
N GLN A 196 -30.26 -16.13 4.52
CA GLN A 196 -31.67 -16.51 4.69
C GLN A 196 -32.10 -17.70 3.80
N ALA A 197 -31.30 -18.08 2.81
CA ALA A 197 -31.64 -19.10 1.82
C ALA A 197 -30.58 -20.22 1.69
N GLY A 198 -29.71 -20.37 2.68
CA GLY A 198 -28.68 -21.40 2.73
C GLY A 198 -27.38 -20.89 3.35
N VAL A 199 -26.29 -21.62 3.11
CA VAL A 199 -24.93 -21.21 3.48
C VAL A 199 -24.03 -21.26 2.26
N SER A 200 -23.16 -20.27 2.09
CA SER A 200 -22.14 -20.25 1.03
C SER A 200 -20.75 -20.36 1.62
N ARG A 201 -19.88 -21.14 0.99
CA ARG A 201 -18.45 -21.25 1.27
C ARG A 201 -17.65 -20.57 0.15
N PHE A 202 -16.61 -19.83 0.50
CA PHE A 202 -15.67 -19.19 -0.41
C PHE A 202 -14.25 -19.59 -0.06
N ASP A 203 -13.49 -20.03 -1.05
CA ASP A 203 -12.08 -20.44 -0.92
C ASP A 203 -11.08 -19.39 -1.41
N GLY A 204 -11.57 -18.18 -1.73
CA GLY A 204 -10.79 -17.12 -2.35
C GLY A 204 -10.97 -17.03 -3.87
N ILE A 205 -11.52 -18.07 -4.52
CA ILE A 205 -11.69 -18.15 -5.97
C ILE A 205 -13.15 -18.36 -6.35
N GLU A 206 -13.88 -19.24 -5.67
CA GLU A 206 -15.25 -19.62 -6.03
C GLU A 206 -16.19 -19.73 -4.85
N PHE A 207 -17.47 -19.47 -5.10
CA PHE A 207 -18.54 -19.72 -4.14
C PHE A 207 -19.17 -21.10 -4.36
N VAL A 208 -19.30 -21.85 -3.27
CA VAL A 208 -19.98 -23.14 -3.19
C VAL A 208 -21.11 -23.03 -2.17
N SER A 209 -22.35 -23.27 -2.61
CA SER A 209 -23.55 -23.04 -1.78
C SER A 209 -24.25 -24.34 -1.38
N PHE A 210 -24.84 -24.32 -0.19
CA PHE A 210 -25.52 -25.46 0.43
C PHE A 210 -26.90 -25.05 0.99
N THR A 211 -27.90 -25.92 0.83
CA THR A 211 -29.30 -25.70 1.27
C THR A 211 -29.83 -26.92 2.05
N VAL A 212 -31.12 -26.93 2.43
CA VAL A 212 -31.82 -28.11 2.99
C VAL A 212 -31.72 -29.33 2.09
N GLU A 213 -31.51 -29.09 0.80
CA GLU A 213 -31.32 -30.16 -0.16
C GLU A 213 -29.96 -30.85 -0.03
N ASP A 214 -29.03 -30.24 0.71
CA ASP A 214 -27.68 -30.74 0.95
C ASP A 214 -27.50 -31.31 2.36
N GLY A 215 -28.59 -31.42 3.12
CA GLY A 215 -28.59 -31.93 4.49
C GLY A 215 -28.59 -30.86 5.57
N LEU A 216 -28.79 -29.58 5.23
CA LEU A 216 -29.07 -28.56 6.25
C LEU A 216 -30.42 -28.81 6.92
N ALA A 217 -30.51 -28.52 8.22
CA ALA A 217 -31.76 -28.56 8.97
C ALA A 217 -32.78 -27.53 8.44
N HIS A 218 -32.32 -26.34 8.06
CA HIS A 218 -33.13 -25.31 7.41
C HIS A 218 -32.22 -24.31 6.66
N ASP A 219 -32.70 -23.72 5.57
CA ASP A 219 -31.94 -22.78 4.72
C ASP A 219 -31.56 -21.49 5.46
N PHE A 220 -32.50 -20.95 6.23
CA PHE A 220 -32.26 -19.79 7.08
C PHE A 220 -31.27 -20.12 8.19
N THR A 221 -30.04 -19.61 8.03
CA THR A 221 -28.92 -19.79 8.94
C THR A 221 -28.71 -18.52 9.77
N TYR A 222 -28.72 -18.66 11.10
CA TYR A 222 -28.54 -17.56 12.06
C TYR A 222 -27.12 -17.45 12.59
N ALA A 223 -26.42 -18.58 12.76
CA ALA A 223 -25.11 -18.62 13.37
C ALA A 223 -24.24 -19.70 12.72
N ILE A 224 -22.93 -19.46 12.67
CA ILE A 224 -21.92 -20.40 12.16
C ILE A 224 -20.76 -20.44 13.14
N LYS A 225 -20.28 -21.63 13.48
CA LYS A 225 -19.13 -21.80 14.37
C LYS A 225 -18.35 -23.06 13.99
N GLU A 226 -17.04 -22.92 13.78
CA GLU A 226 -16.13 -24.06 13.79
C GLU A 226 -15.74 -24.38 15.24
N ASP A 227 -15.85 -25.65 15.62
CA ASP A 227 -15.45 -26.12 16.94
C ASP A 227 -13.94 -26.45 17.02
N ARG A 228 -13.45 -26.79 18.22
CA ARG A 228 -12.03 -27.15 18.41
C ARG A 228 -11.56 -28.38 17.61
N HIS A 229 -12.48 -29.20 17.14
CA HIS A 229 -12.18 -30.40 16.34
C HIS A 229 -12.11 -30.09 14.84
N GLY A 230 -12.46 -28.88 14.42
CA GLY A 230 -12.49 -28.46 13.02
C GLY A 230 -13.80 -28.83 12.33
N GLU A 231 -14.85 -29.11 13.11
CA GLU A 231 -16.18 -29.42 12.60
C GLU A 231 -17.04 -28.16 12.61
N LEU A 232 -17.86 -27.98 11.58
CA LEU A 232 -18.66 -26.77 11.40
C LEU A 232 -20.08 -26.99 11.91
N TRP A 233 -20.52 -26.11 12.80
CA TRP A 233 -21.87 -26.08 13.36
C TRP A 233 -22.64 -24.87 12.83
N LEU A 234 -23.88 -25.10 12.43
CA LEU A 234 -24.81 -24.10 11.91
C LEU A 234 -26.06 -24.05 12.78
N GLY A 235 -26.36 -22.87 13.30
CA GLY A 235 -27.62 -22.58 13.97
C GLY A 235 -28.64 -22.18 12.92
N THR A 236 -29.73 -22.93 12.79
CA THR A 236 -30.75 -22.69 11.77
C THR A 236 -32.11 -22.42 12.40
N LYS A 237 -33.10 -22.09 11.57
CA LYS A 237 -34.48 -21.86 12.02
C LYS A 237 -35.20 -23.10 12.54
N GLU A 238 -34.80 -24.30 12.14
CA GLU A 238 -35.48 -25.55 12.56
C GLU A 238 -34.55 -26.57 13.22
N GLY A 239 -33.33 -26.16 13.60
CA GLY A 239 -32.42 -26.96 14.40
C GLY A 239 -30.96 -26.65 14.16
N LEU A 240 -30.09 -27.60 14.48
CA LEU A 240 -28.66 -27.52 14.20
C LEU A 240 -28.32 -28.25 12.90
N SER A 241 -27.34 -27.76 12.16
CA SER A 241 -26.66 -28.57 11.15
C SER A 241 -25.19 -28.70 11.53
N TRP A 242 -24.61 -29.87 11.30
CA TRP A 242 -23.21 -30.18 11.56
C TRP A 242 -22.53 -30.67 10.29
N PHE A 243 -21.29 -30.28 10.07
CA PHE A 243 -20.53 -30.62 8.87
C PHE A 243 -19.11 -31.06 9.22
N ASP A 244 -18.78 -32.28 8.80
CA ASP A 244 -17.52 -32.99 9.08
C ASP A 244 -16.43 -32.77 8.03
N GLY A 245 -16.63 -31.79 7.14
CA GLY A 245 -15.79 -31.58 5.97
C GLY A 245 -16.26 -32.32 4.72
N LYS A 246 -17.23 -33.24 4.83
CA LYS A 246 -17.76 -34.02 3.70
C LYS A 246 -19.27 -33.86 3.54
N VAL A 247 -20.05 -34.09 4.58
CA VAL A 247 -21.53 -34.16 4.54
C VAL A 247 -22.16 -33.34 5.67
N PHE A 248 -23.33 -32.76 5.38
CA PHE A 248 -24.15 -32.15 6.43
C PHE A 248 -25.01 -33.21 7.13
N GLN A 249 -25.16 -33.04 8.44
CA GLN A 249 -26.11 -33.77 9.27
C GLN A 249 -27.00 -32.76 9.98
N SER A 250 -28.31 -32.95 9.89
CA SER A 250 -29.30 -32.10 10.53
C SER A 250 -29.82 -32.70 11.84
N PHE A 251 -29.95 -31.88 12.87
CA PHE A 251 -30.59 -32.20 14.14
C PHE A 251 -31.81 -31.28 14.31
N ALA A 252 -32.92 -31.63 13.65
CA ALA A 252 -34.19 -30.90 13.74
C ALA A 252 -35.02 -31.36 14.95
N ILE A 253 -35.82 -30.44 15.51
CA ILE A 253 -36.62 -30.70 16.73
C ILE A 253 -38.07 -31.12 16.42
N ASP A 254 -38.62 -30.81 15.23
CA ASP A 254 -40.02 -31.11 14.87
C ASP A 254 -40.14 -31.98 13.58
N ASP A 255 -41.22 -32.79 13.53
CA ASP A 255 -41.63 -33.81 12.53
C ASP A 255 -41.61 -33.35 11.03
N SER A 256 -40.44 -33.06 10.47
CA SER A 256 -40.20 -32.98 9.02
C SER A 256 -39.41 -34.22 8.54
N PRO A 257 -39.80 -34.85 7.41
CA PRO A 257 -39.33 -36.19 7.07
C PRO A 257 -37.89 -36.18 6.54
N ALA A 258 -37.18 -37.24 6.92
CA ALA A 258 -35.81 -37.63 6.56
C ALA A 258 -34.70 -37.05 7.46
N ASN A 259 -34.74 -37.47 8.72
CA ASN A 259 -33.53 -37.85 9.42
C ASN A 259 -32.76 -38.90 8.60
N VAL A 260 -31.86 -38.49 7.70
CA VAL A 260 -30.94 -39.46 7.08
C VAL A 260 -29.66 -39.53 7.90
N PHE A 261 -29.60 -40.56 8.74
CA PHE A 261 -28.46 -40.83 9.58
C PHE A 261 -27.39 -41.61 8.83
N ASN A 262 -26.16 -41.08 8.80
CA ASN A 262 -24.98 -41.86 8.47
C ASN A 262 -24.38 -42.46 9.75
N THR A 263 -23.87 -43.68 9.67
CA THR A 263 -23.25 -44.46 10.77
C THR A 263 -21.89 -43.93 11.24
N HIS A 264 -21.52 -42.70 10.85
CA HIS A 264 -20.20 -42.08 11.08
C HIS A 264 -20.23 -40.85 12.00
N ALA A 265 -21.40 -40.46 12.52
CA ALA A 265 -21.51 -39.33 13.45
C ALA A 265 -20.85 -39.67 14.80
N ARG A 266 -20.07 -38.72 15.35
CA ARG A 266 -19.50 -38.84 16.71
C ARG A 266 -20.58 -38.85 17.80
N PHE A 267 -21.78 -38.36 17.48
CA PHE A 267 -22.88 -38.13 18.41
C PHE A 267 -24.15 -38.85 17.92
N THR A 268 -24.99 -39.31 18.83
CA THR A 268 -26.31 -39.87 18.48
C THR A 268 -27.33 -38.76 18.35
N ALA A 269 -28.34 -38.91 17.49
CA ALA A 269 -29.44 -37.95 17.39
C ALA A 269 -30.04 -37.65 18.77
N ASP A 270 -30.31 -38.70 19.55
CA ASP A 270 -30.84 -38.60 20.91
C ASP A 270 -29.96 -37.77 21.86
N SER A 271 -28.63 -37.75 21.67
CA SER A 271 -27.74 -36.94 22.52
C SER A 271 -27.87 -35.43 22.29
N ILE A 272 -28.39 -35.02 21.13
CA ILE A 272 -28.52 -33.61 20.72
C ILE A 272 -30.00 -33.18 20.65
N THR A 273 -30.91 -34.03 20.15
CA THR A 273 -32.33 -33.68 19.96
C THR A 273 -33.17 -33.89 21.23
N ALA A 274 -32.83 -34.85 22.10
CA ALA A 274 -33.66 -35.18 23.27
C ALA A 274 -33.58 -34.15 24.42
N GLY A 275 -32.73 -33.13 24.30
CA GLY A 275 -32.55 -32.10 25.33
C GLY A 275 -32.67 -30.65 24.85
N MET A 276 -32.77 -30.38 23.54
CA MET A 276 -32.67 -29.02 23.00
C MET A 276 -33.96 -28.24 23.26
N GLY A 277 -33.83 -27.06 23.88
CA GLY A 277 -34.96 -26.29 24.38
C GLY A 277 -35.84 -25.65 23.29
N GLY A 278 -35.33 -25.42 22.07
CA GLY A 278 -36.11 -24.77 21.01
C GLY A 278 -35.50 -24.90 19.63
N SER A 279 -36.35 -24.93 18.59
CA SER A 279 -35.97 -25.26 17.21
C SER A 279 -35.17 -24.17 16.49
N ARG A 280 -35.30 -22.91 16.91
CA ARG A 280 -34.48 -21.81 16.39
C ARG A 280 -33.21 -21.68 17.19
N VAL A 281 -32.08 -21.97 16.57
CA VAL A 281 -30.75 -21.75 17.15
C VAL A 281 -30.18 -20.45 16.59
N LEU A 282 -30.04 -19.45 17.45
CA LEU A 282 -29.73 -18.06 17.12
C LEU A 282 -28.24 -17.73 17.27
N SER A 283 -27.55 -18.40 18.19
CA SER A 283 -26.13 -18.19 18.47
C SER A 283 -25.47 -19.51 18.88
N ILE A 284 -24.17 -19.62 18.58
CA ILE A 284 -23.35 -20.77 18.95
C ILE A 284 -22.04 -20.23 19.53
N ALA A 285 -21.67 -20.73 20.71
CA ALA A 285 -20.37 -20.48 21.33
C ALA A 285 -19.73 -21.81 21.73
N GLU A 286 -18.41 -21.81 21.87
CA GLU A 286 -17.67 -22.94 22.44
C GLU A 286 -16.87 -22.41 23.61
N ASP A 287 -17.02 -23.03 24.79
CA ASP A 287 -16.26 -22.65 25.97
C ASP A 287 -14.85 -23.26 25.99
N ARG A 288 -13.97 -22.79 26.86
CA ARG A 288 -12.60 -23.31 27.01
C ARG A 288 -12.55 -24.79 27.38
N SER A 289 -13.56 -25.30 28.07
CA SER A 289 -13.68 -26.72 28.41
C SER A 289 -14.06 -27.60 27.21
N GLY A 290 -14.57 -27.00 26.13
CA GLY A 290 -14.97 -27.67 24.90
C GLY A 290 -16.45 -28.02 24.85
N ASN A 291 -17.24 -27.43 25.73
CA ASN A 291 -18.69 -27.55 25.62
C ASN A 291 -19.20 -26.55 24.60
N LEU A 292 -20.11 -27.00 23.75
CA LEU A 292 -20.84 -26.15 22.82
C LEU A 292 -22.07 -25.58 23.51
N TRP A 293 -22.29 -24.29 23.34
CA TRP A 293 -23.44 -23.57 23.86
C TRP A 293 -24.29 -23.07 22.70
N PHE A 294 -25.58 -23.38 22.75
CA PHE A 294 -26.57 -23.02 21.75
C PHE A 294 -27.59 -22.07 22.35
N GLY A 295 -27.63 -20.84 21.86
CA GLY A 295 -28.67 -19.88 22.20
C GLY A 295 -29.90 -20.12 21.34
N THR A 296 -31.06 -20.28 21.97
CA THR A 296 -32.31 -20.58 21.28
C THR A 296 -33.38 -19.54 21.57
N GLN A 297 -34.56 -19.68 20.94
CA GLN A 297 -35.73 -18.87 21.27
C GLN A 297 -36.38 -19.20 22.64
N GLU A 298 -35.99 -20.32 23.26
CA GLU A 298 -36.56 -20.81 24.53
C GLU A 298 -35.58 -20.82 25.72
N GLY A 299 -34.30 -20.54 25.47
CA GLY A 299 -33.25 -20.52 26.48
C GLY A 299 -31.88 -20.88 25.89
N ALA A 300 -30.94 -21.27 26.74
CA ALA A 300 -29.61 -21.71 26.33
C ALA A 300 -29.45 -23.21 26.56
N SER A 301 -28.72 -23.89 25.68
CA SER A 301 -28.42 -25.32 25.79
C SER A 301 -26.92 -25.56 25.75
N ARG A 302 -26.37 -26.31 26.70
CA ARG A 302 -24.96 -26.71 26.75
C ARG A 302 -24.81 -28.18 26.35
N PHE A 303 -23.93 -28.45 25.40
CA PHE A 303 -23.54 -29.78 24.97
C PHE A 303 -22.09 -30.08 25.36
N ASP A 304 -21.87 -31.07 26.22
CA ASP A 304 -20.56 -31.44 26.75
C ASP A 304 -19.83 -32.52 25.92
N GLY A 305 -20.38 -32.87 24.76
CA GLY A 305 -19.90 -33.96 23.91
C GLY A 305 -20.61 -35.30 24.16
N GLU A 306 -21.36 -35.44 25.25
CA GLU A 306 -22.18 -36.63 25.52
C GLU A 306 -23.66 -36.30 25.65
N ARG A 307 -24.00 -35.17 26.29
CA ARG A 307 -25.36 -34.79 26.61
C ARG A 307 -25.59 -33.30 26.49
N LEU A 308 -26.82 -32.96 26.14
CA LEU A 308 -27.29 -31.60 26.05
C LEU A 308 -28.14 -31.25 27.29
N THR A 309 -27.75 -30.19 28.00
CA THR A 309 -28.41 -29.65 29.19
C THR A 309 -29.01 -28.28 28.85
N SER A 310 -30.31 -28.10 29.03
CA SER A 310 -31.00 -26.85 28.73
C SER A 310 -31.27 -26.02 29.99
N PHE A 311 -31.11 -24.71 29.85
CA PHE A 311 -31.30 -23.70 30.87
C PHE A 311 -32.34 -22.69 30.37
N THR A 312 -33.28 -22.36 31.24
CA THR A 312 -34.40 -21.46 30.99
C THR A 312 -34.46 -20.36 32.06
N VAL A 313 -35.48 -19.51 32.00
CA VAL A 313 -35.76 -18.53 33.06
C VAL A 313 -35.96 -19.19 34.43
N LYS A 314 -36.40 -20.47 34.48
CA LYS A 314 -36.55 -21.21 35.74
C LYS A 314 -35.21 -21.55 36.40
N ASP A 315 -34.15 -21.59 35.61
CA ASP A 315 -32.79 -21.93 36.04
C ASP A 315 -31.97 -20.66 36.34
N GLY A 316 -32.54 -19.47 36.12
CA GLY A 316 -31.94 -18.17 36.43
C GLY A 316 -31.56 -17.30 35.21
N LEU A 317 -31.84 -17.73 33.97
CA LEU A 317 -31.64 -16.84 32.81
C LEU A 317 -32.61 -15.64 32.85
N ALA A 318 -32.13 -14.48 32.41
CA ALA A 318 -32.90 -13.23 32.35
C ALA A 318 -33.91 -13.19 31.19
N GLY A 319 -33.89 -14.16 30.28
CA GLY A 319 -34.79 -14.20 29.13
C GLY A 319 -34.78 -15.56 28.43
N THR A 320 -35.66 -15.72 27.45
CA THR A 320 -35.77 -16.95 26.65
C THR A 320 -35.11 -16.81 25.28
N TRP A 321 -35.08 -15.61 24.70
CA TRP A 321 -34.56 -15.38 23.35
C TRP A 321 -33.07 -15.04 23.39
N VAL A 322 -32.23 -16.06 23.47
CA VAL A 322 -30.77 -15.92 23.62
C VAL A 322 -30.14 -15.53 22.30
N GLN A 323 -29.85 -14.24 22.17
CA GLN A 323 -29.41 -13.60 20.92
C GLN A 323 -27.91 -13.75 20.68
N ALA A 324 -27.09 -13.68 21.74
CA ALA A 324 -25.65 -13.88 21.68
C ALA A 324 -25.14 -14.57 22.95
N ILE A 325 -24.06 -15.33 22.80
CA ILE A 325 -23.35 -16.01 23.88
C ILE A 325 -21.87 -15.70 23.75
N HIS A 326 -21.20 -15.39 24.87
CA HIS A 326 -19.77 -15.11 24.92
C HIS A 326 -19.15 -15.72 26.18
N GLU A 327 -17.95 -16.27 26.07
CA GLU A 327 -17.16 -16.65 27.25
C GLU A 327 -16.13 -15.55 27.48
N ASP A 328 -16.09 -14.98 28.68
CA ASP A 328 -15.10 -13.96 29.04
C ASP A 328 -13.72 -14.56 29.36
N ARG A 329 -12.73 -13.70 29.62
CA ARG A 329 -11.38 -14.14 29.97
C ARG A 329 -11.27 -14.96 31.25
N ASP A 330 -12.23 -14.82 32.16
CA ASP A 330 -12.29 -15.56 33.42
C ASP A 330 -13.03 -16.90 33.30
N GLY A 331 -13.56 -17.21 32.09
CA GLY A 331 -14.27 -18.44 31.80
C GLY A 331 -15.75 -18.42 32.21
N GLN A 332 -16.31 -17.23 32.44
CA GLN A 332 -17.73 -17.05 32.74
C GLN A 332 -18.50 -16.91 31.43
N MET A 333 -19.66 -17.55 31.37
CA MET A 333 -20.53 -17.51 30.18
C MET A 333 -21.53 -16.36 30.31
N TRP A 334 -21.59 -15.53 29.28
CA TRP A 334 -22.48 -14.38 29.18
C TRP A 334 -23.53 -14.60 28.11
N PHE A 335 -24.77 -14.24 28.41
CA PHE A 335 -25.94 -14.45 27.58
C PHE A 335 -26.67 -13.12 27.39
N ALA A 336 -26.84 -12.71 26.14
CA ALA A 336 -27.60 -11.53 25.76
C ALA A 336 -28.96 -11.91 25.21
N PHE A 337 -29.96 -11.06 25.45
CA PHE A 337 -31.33 -11.32 25.07
C PHE A 337 -31.93 -10.17 24.27
N GLN A 338 -32.59 -10.51 23.17
CA GLN A 338 -33.37 -9.52 22.41
C GLN A 338 -34.63 -9.10 23.19
N TYR A 339 -35.20 -10.04 23.95
CA TYR A 339 -36.38 -9.87 24.79
C TYR A 339 -36.09 -10.50 26.16
N GLY A 340 -35.83 -9.68 27.18
CA GLY A 340 -35.49 -10.13 28.53
C GLY A 340 -35.19 -8.96 29.48
N ASP A 341 -34.70 -9.30 30.67
CA ASP A 341 -34.45 -8.35 31.77
C ASP A 341 -32.97 -7.96 31.93
N GLY A 342 -32.17 -8.00 30.85
CA GLY A 342 -30.75 -7.60 30.88
C GLY A 342 -29.83 -8.60 30.20
N VAL A 343 -28.67 -8.86 30.80
CA VAL A 343 -27.72 -9.92 30.43
C VAL A 343 -27.55 -10.90 31.59
N SER A 344 -27.34 -12.18 31.29
CA SER A 344 -27.08 -13.19 32.31
C SER A 344 -25.62 -13.62 32.26
N ARG A 345 -25.02 -13.75 33.44
CA ARG A 345 -23.66 -14.25 33.66
C ARG A 345 -23.72 -15.58 34.40
N PHE A 346 -23.01 -16.58 33.90
CA PHE A 346 -22.95 -17.92 34.47
C PHE A 346 -21.52 -18.26 34.87
N ASP A 347 -21.30 -18.48 36.16
CA ASP A 347 -19.98 -18.75 36.76
C ASP A 347 -19.59 -20.24 36.74
N GLY A 348 -20.36 -21.07 36.04
CA GLY A 348 -20.25 -22.53 36.05
C GLY A 348 -21.19 -23.22 37.03
N LYS A 349 -21.84 -22.48 37.94
CA LYS A 349 -22.77 -23.00 38.95
C LYS A 349 -24.14 -22.34 38.88
N GLU A 350 -24.21 -21.02 38.83
CA GLU A 350 -25.46 -20.26 38.89
C GLU A 350 -25.46 -19.06 37.94
N PHE A 351 -26.67 -18.56 37.63
CA PHE A 351 -26.87 -17.37 36.82
C PHE A 351 -27.06 -16.13 37.69
N THR A 352 -26.35 -15.05 37.36
CA THR A 352 -26.59 -13.69 37.88
C THR A 352 -27.06 -12.80 36.73
N THR A 353 -28.06 -11.96 36.95
CA THR A 353 -28.56 -11.02 35.94
C THR A 353 -28.04 -9.61 36.23
N LEU A 354 -27.54 -8.93 35.19
CA LEU A 354 -27.23 -7.50 35.21
C LEU A 354 -28.21 -6.77 34.27
N SER A 355 -28.81 -5.72 34.77
CA SER A 355 -29.91 -4.99 34.14
C SER A 355 -29.66 -3.48 34.14
N VAL A 356 -30.63 -2.70 33.66
CA VAL A 356 -30.61 -1.23 33.75
C VAL A 356 -30.49 -0.70 35.17
N ASP A 357 -30.96 -1.45 36.17
CA ASP A 357 -30.83 -1.07 37.58
C ASP A 357 -29.37 -1.18 38.08
N ASP A 358 -28.55 -1.99 37.40
CA ASP A 358 -27.12 -2.16 37.67
C ASP A 358 -26.24 -1.21 36.83
N GLY A 359 -26.85 -0.40 35.96
CA GLY A 359 -26.17 0.58 35.10
C GLY A 359 -26.11 0.22 33.61
N LEU A 360 -26.64 -0.93 33.18
CA LEU A 360 -26.72 -1.29 31.76
C LEU A 360 -27.58 -0.27 30.98
N ALA A 361 -27.13 0.15 29.79
CA ALA A 361 -27.86 1.15 29.01
C ALA A 361 -29.27 0.70 28.56
N SER A 362 -29.44 -0.58 28.24
CA SER A 362 -30.71 -1.17 27.82
C SER A 362 -30.74 -2.66 28.09
N ASN A 363 -31.88 -3.18 28.53
CA ASN A 363 -32.11 -4.61 28.75
C ASN A 363 -32.19 -5.43 27.45
N LYS A 364 -32.24 -4.77 26.28
CA LYS A 364 -32.29 -5.44 24.97
C LYS A 364 -30.90 -5.47 24.35
N VAL A 365 -30.17 -6.56 24.61
CA VAL A 365 -28.80 -6.73 24.15
C VAL A 365 -28.75 -7.72 22.99
N LEU A 366 -28.07 -7.33 21.91
CA LEU A 366 -28.00 -8.11 20.66
C LEU A 366 -26.63 -8.72 20.42
N ALA A 367 -25.57 -8.12 20.95
CA ALA A 367 -24.21 -8.56 20.72
C ALA A 367 -23.37 -8.40 21.99
N ILE A 368 -22.40 -9.30 22.15
CA ILE A 368 -21.42 -9.28 23.24
C ILE A 368 -20.03 -9.46 22.62
N ALA A 369 -19.07 -8.65 23.03
CA ALA A 369 -17.66 -8.86 22.75
C ALA A 369 -16.82 -8.48 23.97
N GLU A 370 -15.59 -8.94 24.01
CA GLU A 370 -14.62 -8.58 25.03
C GLU A 370 -13.42 -7.88 24.36
N ASP A 371 -12.98 -6.75 24.93
CA ASP A 371 -11.82 -6.01 24.42
C ASP A 371 -10.49 -6.52 24.99
N GLN A 372 -9.38 -5.92 24.53
CA GLN A 372 -8.05 -6.32 24.99
C GLN A 372 -7.80 -6.04 26.48
N GLY A 373 -8.54 -5.11 27.08
CA GLY A 373 -8.48 -4.76 28.50
C GLY A 373 -9.39 -5.61 29.38
N ALA A 374 -9.96 -6.71 28.85
CA ALA A 374 -10.94 -7.55 29.55
C ALA A 374 -12.25 -6.84 29.92
N ASN A 375 -12.59 -5.75 29.22
CA ASN A 375 -13.91 -5.13 29.36
C ASN A 375 -14.90 -5.82 28.42
N LEU A 376 -16.10 -6.07 28.92
CA LEU A 376 -17.21 -6.57 28.11
C LEU A 376 -17.95 -5.42 27.46
N TRP A 377 -18.34 -5.60 26.20
CA TRP A 377 -19.07 -4.65 25.40
C TRP A 377 -20.39 -5.25 24.95
N PHE A 378 -21.47 -4.54 25.22
CA PHE A 378 -22.84 -4.95 24.96
C PHE A 378 -23.47 -4.04 23.91
N GLY A 379 -23.72 -4.58 22.72
CA GLY A 379 -24.42 -3.88 21.65
C GLY A 379 -25.92 -3.95 21.91
N THR A 380 -26.59 -2.81 22.02
CA THR A 380 -28.01 -2.75 22.38
C THR A 380 -28.91 -2.44 21.19
N PHE A 381 -30.19 -2.78 21.31
CA PHE A 381 -31.18 -2.54 20.26
C PHE A 381 -31.58 -1.07 20.11
N ASP A 382 -31.45 -0.26 21.17
CA ASP A 382 -31.98 1.11 21.23
C ASP A 382 -31.09 2.16 21.91
N GLN A 383 -30.06 1.79 22.68
CA GLN A 383 -29.24 2.71 23.49
C GLN A 383 -27.73 2.54 23.25
N GLY A 384 -27.33 2.37 21.98
CA GLY A 384 -25.93 2.33 21.59
C GLY A 384 -25.18 1.12 22.14
N VAL A 385 -23.96 1.34 22.62
CA VAL A 385 -23.10 0.30 23.19
C VAL A 385 -22.80 0.60 24.65
N CYS A 386 -22.78 -0.44 25.47
CA CYS A 386 -22.41 -0.33 26.88
C CYS A 386 -21.13 -1.13 27.16
N ARG A 387 -20.11 -0.49 27.74
CA ARG A 387 -18.89 -1.13 28.21
C ARG A 387 -18.98 -1.42 29.70
N TYR A 388 -18.59 -2.62 30.12
CA TYR A 388 -18.53 -3.06 31.50
C TYR A 388 -17.10 -3.49 31.85
N ASN A 389 -16.51 -2.87 32.88
CA ASN A 389 -15.14 -3.14 33.33
C ASN A 389 -15.05 -4.18 34.47
N GLY A 390 -16.16 -4.87 34.77
CA GLY A 390 -16.26 -5.78 35.92
C GLY A 390 -16.89 -5.15 37.17
N THR A 391 -17.00 -3.82 37.24
CA THR A 391 -17.63 -3.10 38.35
C THR A 391 -18.71 -2.14 37.90
N GLU A 392 -18.47 -1.38 36.84
CA GLU A 392 -19.32 -0.28 36.38
C GLU A 392 -19.59 -0.35 34.86
N PHE A 393 -20.74 0.21 34.48
CA PHE A 393 -21.15 0.37 33.10
C PHE A 393 -20.93 1.79 32.59
N ARG A 394 -20.47 1.92 31.34
CA ARG A 394 -20.38 3.18 30.60
C ARG A 394 -21.05 3.04 29.24
N SER A 395 -22.04 3.88 28.95
CA SER A 395 -22.74 3.91 27.66
C SER A 395 -22.05 4.84 26.65
N PHE A 396 -22.20 4.51 25.38
CA PHE A 396 -21.75 5.31 24.24
C PHE A 396 -22.85 5.34 23.17
N GLU A 397 -23.22 6.56 22.76
CA GLU A 397 -24.29 6.84 21.82
C GLU A 397 -23.80 7.67 20.62
N ILE A 398 -24.74 8.11 19.77
CA ILE A 398 -24.45 8.99 18.63
C ILE A 398 -23.70 10.25 19.05
N GLU A 399 -24.02 10.81 20.22
CA GLU A 399 -23.34 12.02 20.74
C GLU A 399 -21.86 11.78 21.07
N ASP A 400 -21.47 10.53 21.35
CA ASP A 400 -20.08 10.15 21.60
C ASP A 400 -19.29 9.85 20.31
N GLY A 401 -19.99 9.60 19.20
CA GLY A 401 -19.40 9.33 17.89
C GLY A 401 -19.88 8.05 17.20
N LEU A 402 -20.73 7.26 17.85
CA LEU A 402 -21.34 6.07 17.25
C LEU A 402 -22.25 6.47 16.07
N ALA A 403 -22.25 5.75 14.95
CA ALA A 403 -23.08 6.15 13.81
C ALA A 403 -24.59 5.94 14.03
N ASN A 404 -24.96 5.04 14.94
CA ASN A 404 -26.34 4.64 15.21
C ASN A 404 -26.47 3.96 16.57
N ASN A 405 -27.53 4.26 17.33
CA ASN A 405 -27.80 3.63 18.62
C ASN A 405 -28.33 2.18 18.51
N GLN A 406 -28.59 1.65 17.31
CA GLN A 406 -29.02 0.26 17.11
C GLN A 406 -27.85 -0.61 16.64
N VAL A 407 -27.21 -1.30 17.59
CA VAL A 407 -25.99 -2.08 17.36
C VAL A 407 -26.30 -3.56 17.29
N LEU A 408 -26.09 -4.14 16.11
CA LEU A 408 -26.46 -5.52 15.77
C LEU A 408 -25.32 -6.52 16.01
N SER A 409 -24.08 -6.10 15.80
CA SER A 409 -22.90 -6.95 15.92
C SER A 409 -21.71 -6.17 16.44
N ILE A 410 -20.79 -6.88 17.09
CA ILE A 410 -19.50 -6.35 17.54
C ILE A 410 -18.43 -7.34 17.09
N GLY A 411 -17.49 -6.86 16.28
CA GLY A 411 -16.28 -7.57 15.91
C GLY A 411 -15.05 -6.89 16.49
N ALA A 412 -13.97 -7.63 16.70
CA ALA A 412 -12.67 -7.08 17.04
C ALA A 412 -11.67 -7.39 15.92
N ASP A 413 -10.82 -6.43 15.59
CA ASP A 413 -9.67 -6.70 14.72
C ASP A 413 -8.45 -7.20 15.53
N LYS A 414 -7.44 -7.70 14.83
CA LYS A 414 -6.17 -8.23 15.38
C LYS A 414 -5.32 -7.17 16.10
N VAL A 415 -5.60 -5.89 15.90
CA VAL A 415 -4.95 -4.80 16.62
C VAL A 415 -5.68 -4.51 17.94
N GLY A 416 -6.97 -4.87 18.02
CA GLY A 416 -7.82 -4.71 19.19
C GLY A 416 -8.88 -3.64 19.04
N ASN A 417 -9.01 -3.00 17.86
CA ASN A 417 -10.12 -2.06 17.65
C ASN A 417 -11.43 -2.83 17.61
N LEU A 418 -12.47 -2.23 18.17
CA LEU A 418 -13.82 -2.76 18.09
C LEU A 418 -14.55 -2.16 16.89
N TRP A 419 -15.34 -2.99 16.23
CA TRP A 419 -16.14 -2.66 15.06
C TRP A 419 -17.60 -2.96 15.36
N PHE A 420 -18.45 -1.95 15.25
CA PHE A 420 -19.86 -1.99 15.61
C PHE A 420 -20.72 -1.98 14.35
N GLY A 421 -21.33 -3.12 14.03
CA GLY A 421 -22.29 -3.22 12.94
C GLY A 421 -23.63 -2.65 13.36
N THR A 422 -24.17 -1.71 12.59
CA THR A 422 -25.40 -1.02 12.94
C THR A 422 -26.56 -1.41 12.03
N LYS A 423 -27.80 -1.12 12.47
CA LYS A 423 -29.01 -1.38 11.67
C LYS A 423 -29.31 -0.30 10.61
N GLY A 424 -28.57 0.81 10.56
CA GLY A 424 -28.97 1.92 9.68
C GLY A 424 -27.90 2.91 9.28
N SER A 425 -26.65 2.74 9.74
CA SER A 425 -25.58 3.69 9.44
C SER A 425 -24.27 3.02 9.00
N GLY A 426 -24.29 1.72 8.68
CA GLY A 426 -23.11 0.94 8.30
C GLY A 426 -22.36 0.42 9.53
N VAL A 427 -21.04 0.60 9.55
CA VAL A 427 -20.14 0.12 10.61
C VAL A 427 -19.36 1.27 11.24
N THR A 428 -19.17 1.22 12.56
CA THR A 428 -18.33 2.18 13.29
C THR A 428 -17.15 1.46 13.95
N ARG A 429 -15.92 1.87 13.67
CA ARG A 429 -14.71 1.46 14.38
C ARG A 429 -14.48 2.34 15.61
N PHE A 430 -14.06 1.75 16.71
CA PHE A 430 -13.61 2.41 17.93
C PHE A 430 -12.17 2.04 18.27
N ALA A 431 -11.29 3.04 18.32
CA ALA A 431 -9.86 2.88 18.56
C ALA A 431 -9.44 2.91 20.05
N GLY A 432 -10.38 2.74 20.99
CA GLY A 432 -10.10 2.88 22.43
C GLY A 432 -9.32 1.74 23.08
N ALA A 433 -8.89 0.73 22.32
CA ALA A 433 -7.89 -0.23 22.80
C ALA A 433 -6.50 0.41 22.95
N GLN A 434 -6.19 1.40 22.10
CA GLN A 434 -4.89 2.07 22.06
C GLN A 434 -4.87 3.41 22.78
N PHE A 435 -6.00 4.12 22.88
CA PHE A 435 -6.05 5.45 23.47
C PHE A 435 -7.05 5.52 24.62
N ALA A 436 -6.61 6.12 25.73
CA ALA A 436 -7.48 6.59 26.80
C ALA A 436 -7.14 8.04 27.11
N ALA A 437 -8.14 8.88 27.30
CA ALA A 437 -7.98 10.29 27.64
C ALA A 437 -8.50 10.56 29.05
N PHE A 438 -7.74 11.34 29.82
CA PHE A 438 -8.07 11.77 31.17
C PHE A 438 -8.15 13.29 31.21
N THR A 439 -9.25 13.79 31.75
CA THR A 439 -9.61 15.21 31.84
C THR A 439 -10.13 15.55 33.24
N THR A 440 -10.54 16.80 33.44
CA THR A 440 -11.27 17.23 34.64
C THR A 440 -12.57 16.46 34.89
N ARG A 441 -13.13 15.79 33.87
CA ARG A 441 -14.28 14.89 34.04
C ARG A 441 -13.92 13.56 34.70
N ASP A 442 -12.67 13.15 34.58
CA ASP A 442 -12.16 11.87 35.06
C ASP A 442 -11.48 11.98 36.43
N GLY A 443 -11.20 13.20 36.90
CA GLY A 443 -10.64 13.47 38.22
C GLY A 443 -9.42 14.39 38.24
N LEU A 444 -8.87 14.77 37.08
CA LEU A 444 -7.79 15.76 37.03
C LEU A 444 -8.25 17.11 37.61
N ILE A 445 -7.38 17.79 38.35
CA ILE A 445 -7.68 19.12 38.90
C ILE A 445 -7.74 20.21 37.82
N HIS A 446 -7.02 20.03 36.72
CA HIS A 446 -7.02 20.92 35.55
C HIS A 446 -6.63 20.17 34.28
N ASN A 447 -7.09 20.63 33.11
CA ASN A 447 -6.80 19.97 31.83
C ASN A 447 -5.40 20.30 31.29
N GLY A 448 -4.88 21.51 31.52
CA GLY A 448 -3.51 21.83 31.12
C GLY A 448 -2.52 21.22 32.11
N VAL A 449 -1.86 20.16 31.67
CA VAL A 449 -0.86 19.38 32.41
C VAL A 449 0.51 19.76 31.89
N LEU A 450 1.39 20.17 32.79
CA LEU A 450 2.70 20.75 32.51
C LEU A 450 3.82 19.74 32.72
N SER A 451 3.70 18.93 33.77
CA SER A 451 4.70 17.92 34.12
C SER A 451 4.07 16.61 34.57
N MET A 452 4.84 15.53 34.50
CA MET A 452 4.39 14.18 34.80
C MET A 452 5.52 13.27 35.26
N LEU A 453 5.21 12.41 36.22
CA LEU A 453 6.14 11.49 36.85
C LEU A 453 5.39 10.21 37.22
N GLN A 454 6.00 9.05 37.03
CA GLN A 454 5.57 7.83 37.72
C GLN A 454 6.52 7.54 38.87
N ASP A 455 5.98 7.43 40.09
CA ASP A 455 6.79 7.13 41.26
C ASP A 455 7.12 5.63 41.38
N ARG A 456 7.99 5.28 42.33
CA ARG A 456 8.38 3.89 42.61
C ARG A 456 7.25 3.00 43.15
N GLU A 457 6.18 3.59 43.68
CA GLU A 457 4.97 2.84 44.10
C GLU A 457 4.10 2.47 42.88
N GLY A 458 4.34 3.11 41.74
CA GLY A 458 3.64 2.89 40.47
C GLY A 458 2.57 3.95 40.18
N ASP A 459 2.43 4.94 41.07
CA ASP A 459 1.42 5.98 40.95
C ASP A 459 1.89 7.11 40.04
N PHE A 460 0.93 7.68 39.31
CA PHE A 460 1.21 8.80 38.42
C PHE A 460 0.95 10.13 39.11
N TRP A 461 1.92 11.02 39.03
CA TRP A 461 1.82 12.41 39.45
C TRP A 461 1.73 13.31 38.23
N PHE A 462 0.79 14.25 38.25
CA PHE A 462 0.56 15.23 37.19
C PHE A 462 0.63 16.63 37.77
N GLY A 463 1.61 17.42 37.33
CA GLY A 463 1.69 18.85 37.59
C GLY A 463 0.80 19.60 36.60
N THR A 464 -0.03 20.52 37.09
CA THR A 464 -1.00 21.24 36.27
C THR A 464 -0.96 22.74 36.54
N PHE A 465 -1.67 23.53 35.73
CA PHE A 465 -1.87 24.97 36.00
C PHE A 465 -2.67 25.30 37.28
N LYS A 466 -3.25 24.30 37.99
CA LYS A 466 -4.02 24.52 39.24
C LYS A 466 -3.65 23.56 40.38
N GLY A 467 -2.42 23.06 40.38
CA GLY A 467 -1.85 22.22 41.43
C GLY A 467 -1.38 20.89 40.87
N ALA A 468 -1.20 19.90 41.75
CA ALA A 468 -0.82 18.55 41.37
C ALA A 468 -1.97 17.57 41.57
N CYS A 469 -1.93 16.46 40.83
CA CYS A 469 -2.85 15.35 41.00
C CYS A 469 -2.08 14.03 41.01
N ARG A 470 -2.40 13.12 41.94
CA ARG A 470 -1.90 11.74 41.98
C ARG A 470 -2.99 10.79 41.53
N LEU A 471 -2.68 9.90 40.61
CA LEU A 471 -3.50 8.77 40.20
C LEU A 471 -2.88 7.48 40.74
N GLY A 472 -3.54 6.88 41.73
CA GLY A 472 -3.18 5.57 42.28
C GLY A 472 -4.31 4.56 42.13
N GLU A 473 -4.24 3.45 42.87
CA GLU A 473 -5.24 2.36 42.80
C GLU A 473 -6.68 2.84 43.12
N ASP A 474 -6.83 3.77 44.06
CA ASP A 474 -8.12 4.34 44.49
C ASP A 474 -8.64 5.46 43.56
N GLY A 475 -7.92 5.78 42.47
CA GLY A 475 -8.25 6.84 41.53
C GLY A 475 -7.51 8.17 41.77
N PHE A 476 -8.08 9.27 41.29
CA PHE A 476 -7.44 10.60 41.36
C PHE A 476 -7.57 11.26 42.74
N SER A 477 -6.46 11.79 43.23
CA SER A 477 -6.38 12.64 44.42
C SER A 477 -5.66 13.95 44.09
N SER A 478 -6.20 15.08 44.55
CA SER A 478 -5.70 16.41 44.19
C SER A 478 -5.03 17.14 45.37
N PHE A 479 -4.01 17.91 45.00
CA PHE A 479 -3.21 18.76 45.88
C PHE A 479 -3.20 20.17 45.29
N ASP A 480 -3.71 21.14 46.03
CA ASP A 480 -3.77 22.55 45.66
C ASP A 480 -3.12 23.43 46.75
N ALA A 481 -3.14 24.75 46.55
CA ALA A 481 -2.62 25.69 47.55
C ALA A 481 -3.30 25.56 48.92
N ASN A 482 -4.57 25.12 48.96
CA ASN A 482 -5.31 24.89 50.22
C ASN A 482 -4.86 23.63 50.96
N ARG A 483 -4.08 22.76 50.30
CA ARG A 483 -3.52 21.51 50.84
C ARG A 483 -2.00 21.55 50.97
N GLY A 484 -1.40 22.74 50.88
CA GLY A 484 -0.01 22.99 51.28
C GLY A 484 1.00 23.21 50.16
N LEU A 485 0.59 23.16 48.88
CA LEU A 485 1.43 23.67 47.78
C LEU A 485 1.55 25.19 47.88
N THR A 486 2.70 25.75 47.49
CA THR A 486 2.96 27.19 47.60
C THR A 486 2.32 28.03 46.51
N ASP A 487 1.97 27.43 45.37
CA ASP A 487 1.39 28.11 44.23
C ASP A 487 0.36 27.21 43.49
N GLU A 488 -0.40 27.80 42.56
CA GLU A 488 -1.35 27.09 41.71
C GLU A 488 -0.68 26.36 40.53
N GLY A 489 0.53 26.74 40.08
CA GLY A 489 1.24 26.04 39.00
C GLY A 489 2.25 25.01 39.51
N VAL A 490 2.30 23.82 38.89
CA VAL A 490 3.37 22.83 39.10
C VAL A 490 4.07 22.55 37.78
N ASP A 491 5.23 23.16 37.60
CA ASP A 491 6.00 23.15 36.35
C ASP A 491 6.93 21.93 36.23
N ALA A 492 7.40 21.39 37.36
CA ALA A 492 8.32 20.26 37.38
C ALA A 492 8.06 19.29 38.53
N LEU A 493 8.33 18.00 38.30
CA LEU A 493 8.21 16.94 39.28
C LEU A 493 9.48 16.10 39.33
N LEU A 494 9.88 15.66 40.53
CA LEU A 494 11.01 14.74 40.71
C LEU A 494 10.78 13.85 41.94
N GLU A 495 11.00 12.54 41.80
CA GLU A 495 11.15 11.64 42.94
C GLU A 495 12.64 11.47 43.26
N ASP A 496 13.05 11.78 44.49
CA ASP A 496 14.43 11.61 44.92
C ASP A 496 14.76 10.16 45.34
N ALA A 497 16.05 9.87 45.59
CA ALA A 497 16.53 8.57 46.00
C ALA A 497 15.87 8.03 47.28
N SER A 498 15.33 8.91 48.13
CA SER A 498 14.61 8.56 49.36
C SER A 498 13.12 8.29 49.16
N GLY A 499 12.58 8.48 47.95
CA GLY A 499 11.17 8.32 47.63
C GLY A 499 10.32 9.55 47.95
N GLN A 500 10.93 10.72 48.15
CA GLN A 500 10.18 11.97 48.36
C GLN A 500 9.92 12.65 47.03
N ILE A 501 8.69 13.14 46.86
CA ILE A 501 8.27 13.89 45.69
C ILE A 501 8.56 15.38 45.90
N TRP A 502 9.24 15.97 44.92
CA TRP A 502 9.57 17.38 44.81
C TRP A 502 8.72 18.01 43.70
N PHE A 503 8.24 19.22 43.97
CA PHE A 503 7.34 20.00 43.14
C PHE A 503 8.01 21.34 42.86
N GLY A 504 8.42 21.57 41.62
CA GLY A 504 8.84 22.88 41.15
C GLY A 504 7.60 23.71 40.84
N THR A 505 7.46 24.86 41.49
CA THR A 505 6.41 25.83 41.19
C THR A 505 7.04 27.14 40.71
N PRO A 506 6.25 28.09 40.17
CA PRO A 506 6.76 29.41 39.80
C PRO A 506 7.35 30.22 40.97
N GLU A 507 6.96 29.90 42.22
CA GLU A 507 7.33 30.69 43.40
C GLU A 507 8.26 29.97 44.40
N ALA A 508 8.39 28.64 44.33
CA ALA A 508 9.26 27.88 45.23
C ALA A 508 9.47 26.45 44.73
N VAL A 509 10.36 25.72 45.42
CA VAL A 509 10.39 24.26 45.36
C VAL A 509 9.74 23.71 46.62
N SER A 510 8.65 22.95 46.48
CA SER A 510 7.98 22.25 47.56
C SER A 510 8.36 20.78 47.59
N ARG A 511 8.59 20.23 48.77
CA ARG A 511 8.86 18.81 48.98
C ARG A 511 7.79 18.19 49.85
N GLN A 512 7.22 17.08 49.40
CA GLN A 512 6.24 16.34 50.18
C GLN A 512 6.89 15.66 51.40
N THR A 513 6.20 15.74 52.54
CA THR A 513 6.48 14.98 53.78
C THR A 513 5.20 14.24 54.19
N GLU A 514 5.29 13.29 55.13
CA GLU A 514 4.21 12.33 55.48
C GLU A 514 2.80 12.96 55.62
N GLU A 515 2.66 14.22 56.06
CA GLU A 515 1.37 14.92 56.12
C GLU A 515 1.40 16.40 55.64
N ASN A 516 2.52 16.93 55.14
CA ASN A 516 2.67 18.37 54.80
C ASN A 516 3.70 18.61 53.68
N PHE A 517 3.77 19.82 53.15
CA PHE A 517 4.84 20.27 52.25
C PHE A 517 5.88 21.11 53.01
N ARG A 518 7.16 20.92 52.68
CA ARG A 518 8.24 21.84 53.06
C ARG A 518 8.71 22.57 51.83
N SER A 519 8.64 23.89 51.85
CA SER A 519 9.05 24.73 50.73
C SER A 519 10.42 25.35 50.94
N PHE A 520 11.12 25.55 49.83
CA PHE A 520 12.43 26.19 49.75
C PHE A 520 12.30 27.32 48.72
N SER A 521 12.79 28.52 49.05
CA SER A 521 12.80 29.68 48.14
C SER A 521 14.21 30.28 48.01
N ILE A 522 14.33 31.42 47.31
CA ILE A 522 15.57 32.21 47.26
C ILE A 522 16.13 32.51 48.66
N ASP A 523 15.28 32.68 49.68
CA ASP A 523 15.72 32.92 51.06
C ASP A 523 16.45 31.72 51.68
N ASP A 524 16.19 30.50 51.18
CA ASP A 524 16.86 29.26 51.61
C ASP A 524 18.14 28.95 50.81
N GLY A 525 18.41 29.72 49.75
CA GLY A 525 19.61 29.58 48.92
C GLY A 525 19.36 29.03 47.51
N LEU A 526 18.09 28.82 47.10
CA LEU A 526 17.76 28.59 45.69
C LEU A 526 18.15 29.80 44.85
N ALA A 527 18.67 29.55 43.65
CA ALA A 527 18.99 30.68 42.78
C ALA A 527 17.72 31.33 42.22
N THR A 528 16.66 30.54 41.96
CA THR A 528 15.37 30.98 41.41
C THR A 528 14.21 30.34 42.18
N ASP A 529 13.11 31.08 42.26
CA ASP A 529 11.83 30.60 42.75
C ASP A 529 11.05 29.86 41.64
N ALA A 530 11.28 30.22 40.36
CA ALA A 530 10.68 29.54 39.20
C ALA A 530 11.58 28.40 38.70
N VAL A 531 11.32 27.18 39.19
CA VAL A 531 12.05 25.96 38.81
C VAL A 531 11.28 25.18 37.76
N TRP A 532 11.89 25.00 36.59
CA TRP A 532 11.28 24.34 35.43
C TRP A 532 11.83 22.94 35.16
N THR A 533 13.02 22.63 35.68
CA THR A 533 13.63 21.31 35.52
C THR A 533 14.41 20.94 36.78
N MET A 534 14.39 19.65 37.11
CA MET A 534 15.07 19.09 38.27
C MET A 534 15.72 17.75 37.91
N LEU A 535 16.91 17.51 38.46
CA LEU A 535 17.63 16.25 38.29
C LEU A 535 18.34 15.86 39.60
N GLU A 536 18.27 14.60 40.00
CA GLU A 536 19.18 14.03 40.97
C GLU A 536 20.37 13.36 40.24
N ASP A 537 21.59 13.83 40.49
CA ASP A 537 22.79 13.23 39.93
C ASP A 537 23.19 11.94 40.67
N ARG A 538 24.08 11.14 40.09
CA ARG A 538 24.60 9.89 40.68
C ARG A 538 25.32 10.09 42.02
N SER A 539 25.69 11.31 42.38
CA SER A 539 26.28 11.64 43.69
C SER A 539 25.22 11.89 44.77
N GLY A 540 23.94 11.96 44.40
CA GLY A 540 22.82 12.31 45.26
C GLY A 540 22.65 13.82 45.45
N SER A 541 23.26 14.65 44.58
CA SER A 541 23.01 16.09 44.58
C SER A 541 21.81 16.40 43.69
N LEU A 542 20.92 17.27 44.17
CA LEU A 542 19.79 17.78 43.40
C LEU A 542 20.22 19.00 42.60
N TRP A 543 19.80 19.09 41.35
CA TRP A 543 20.04 20.21 40.45
C TRP A 543 18.72 20.85 40.06
N PHE A 544 18.67 22.18 40.06
CA PHE A 544 17.48 22.97 39.78
C PHE A 544 17.80 24.01 38.69
N GLY A 545 17.07 23.94 37.57
CA GLY A 545 17.14 24.90 36.46
C GLY A 545 15.84 25.70 36.31
N GLY A 546 15.93 26.88 35.71
CA GLY A 546 14.76 27.75 35.49
C GLY A 546 14.96 28.80 34.40
N ALA A 547 13.86 29.45 34.01
CA ALA A 547 13.80 30.25 32.78
C ALA A 547 14.28 31.71 32.88
N GLU A 548 14.70 32.19 34.07
CA GLU A 548 15.01 33.60 34.26
C GLU A 548 16.44 33.99 33.80
N ARG A 549 16.53 35.08 33.03
CA ARG A 549 17.77 35.64 32.44
C ARG A 549 18.93 35.89 33.42
N ARG A 550 18.71 35.82 34.73
CA ARG A 550 19.68 36.26 35.74
C ARG A 550 20.31 35.15 36.56
N ILE A 551 19.98 33.87 36.36
CA ILE A 551 20.04 32.95 37.51
C ILE A 551 20.83 31.64 37.30
N GLY A 552 20.85 31.05 36.11
CA GLY A 552 21.67 29.85 35.84
C GLY A 552 21.10 28.60 36.52
N VAL A 553 21.96 27.72 37.05
CA VAL A 553 21.58 26.45 37.68
C VAL A 553 22.03 26.38 39.14
N THR A 554 21.22 25.77 40.01
CA THR A 554 21.55 25.54 41.42
C THR A 554 21.78 24.07 41.70
N ARG A 555 22.84 23.73 42.41
CA ARG A 555 23.10 22.41 42.98
C ARG A 555 22.84 22.42 44.49
N TYR A 556 22.18 21.39 45.00
CA TYR A 556 21.96 21.14 46.42
C TYR A 556 22.53 19.77 46.81
N ASP A 557 23.53 19.74 47.68
CA ASP A 557 24.19 18.51 48.14
C ASP A 557 23.53 17.89 49.40
N GLY A 558 22.29 18.30 49.70
CA GLY A 558 21.60 17.94 50.94
C GLY A 558 21.92 18.86 52.13
N LYS A 559 22.86 19.80 52.00
CA LYS A 559 23.22 20.76 53.05
C LYS A 559 23.36 22.19 52.57
N THR A 560 23.88 22.39 51.36
CA THR A 560 24.26 23.69 50.83
C THR A 560 23.82 23.84 49.38
N PHE A 561 23.33 25.03 49.04
CA PHE A 561 23.04 25.42 47.68
C PHE A 561 24.27 26.10 47.06
N THR A 562 24.66 25.68 45.86
CA THR A 562 25.75 26.25 45.06
C THR A 562 25.19 26.66 43.70
N ARG A 563 25.41 27.91 43.30
CA ARG A 563 24.90 28.48 42.05
C ARG A 563 25.99 28.51 40.97
N PHE A 564 25.60 28.26 39.72
CA PHE A 564 26.43 28.41 38.53
C PHE A 564 25.69 29.23 37.48
N ASP A 565 26.34 30.20 36.86
CA ASP A 565 25.73 31.02 35.80
C ASP A 565 26.70 31.32 34.63
N ALA A 566 26.32 32.24 33.75
CA ALA A 566 27.11 32.61 32.58
C ALA A 566 28.51 33.14 32.92
N ASP A 567 28.70 33.76 34.10
CA ASP A 567 30.02 34.21 34.55
C ASP A 567 30.91 33.03 34.97
N ASP A 568 30.31 31.90 35.37
CA ASP A 568 31.00 30.63 35.66
C ASP A 568 31.29 29.78 34.42
N GLY A 569 30.75 30.17 33.26
CA GLY A 569 31.00 29.54 31.96
C GLY A 569 29.80 28.84 31.32
N LEU A 570 28.62 28.85 31.97
CA LEU A 570 27.37 28.39 31.36
C LEU A 570 27.05 29.22 30.10
N VAL A 571 26.56 28.60 29.02
CA VAL A 571 26.31 29.34 27.77
C VAL A 571 25.18 30.36 27.90
N HIS A 572 24.16 30.06 28.71
CA HIS A 572 23.05 30.97 29.00
C HIS A 572 22.37 30.60 30.32
N ASN A 573 21.78 31.59 31.00
CA ASN A 573 21.24 31.45 32.35
C ASN A 573 19.85 30.82 32.43
N SER A 574 19.16 30.69 31.30
CA SER A 574 17.84 30.07 31.20
C SER A 574 18.05 28.59 30.84
N VAL A 575 17.88 27.72 31.84
CA VAL A 575 18.12 26.28 31.73
C VAL A 575 16.79 25.56 31.61
N MET A 576 16.59 24.87 30.49
CA MET A 576 15.35 24.23 30.13
C MET A 576 15.32 22.75 30.54
N ASP A 577 16.44 22.06 30.43
CA ASP A 577 16.54 20.64 30.79
C ASP A 577 17.96 20.25 31.22
N ILE A 578 18.07 19.19 32.03
CA ILE A 578 19.33 18.72 32.63
C ILE A 578 19.43 17.21 32.49
N LEU A 579 20.57 16.73 31.97
CA LEU A 579 20.86 15.31 31.83
C LEU A 579 22.26 14.97 32.37
N GLU A 580 22.39 13.88 33.12
CA GLU A 580 23.69 13.26 33.41
C GLU A 580 23.96 12.11 32.43
N ASP A 581 25.07 12.17 31.70
CA ASP A 581 25.41 11.13 30.72
C ASP A 581 26.06 9.87 31.34
N SER A 582 26.38 8.88 30.52
CA SER A 582 27.00 7.63 30.97
C SER A 582 28.40 7.83 31.59
N HIS A 583 29.11 8.90 31.21
CA HIS A 583 30.44 9.25 31.71
C HIS A 583 30.40 10.11 32.97
N GLY A 584 29.22 10.53 33.42
CA GLY A 584 29.03 11.40 34.58
C GLY A 584 29.19 12.89 34.27
N PHE A 585 29.16 13.29 33.00
CA PHE A 585 29.06 14.70 32.64
C PHE A 585 27.62 15.18 32.75
N LEU A 586 27.44 16.37 33.32
CA LEU A 586 26.15 17.04 33.34
C LEU A 586 26.00 17.90 32.09
N TRP A 587 24.85 17.81 31.44
CA TRP A 587 24.50 18.57 30.25
C TRP A 587 23.30 19.45 30.54
N PHE A 588 23.40 20.73 30.17
CA PHE A 588 22.38 21.74 30.42
C PHE A 588 21.88 22.29 29.08
N ALA A 589 20.63 22.03 28.74
CA ALA A 589 19.96 22.66 27.60
C ALA A 589 19.54 24.06 27.98
N THR A 590 19.83 25.03 27.12
CA THR A 590 19.55 26.44 27.38
C THR A 590 19.02 27.13 26.14
N GLN A 591 18.51 28.36 26.29
CA GLN A 591 18.01 29.17 25.17
C GLN A 591 19.08 29.63 24.15
N GLU A 592 20.38 29.53 24.47
CA GLU A 592 21.47 29.92 23.53
C GLU A 592 22.52 28.80 23.34
N GLY A 593 22.12 27.53 23.50
CA GLY A 593 22.92 26.35 23.21
C GLY A 593 22.93 25.33 24.35
N VAL A 594 23.89 24.41 24.31
CA VAL A 594 24.09 23.41 25.38
C VAL A 594 25.43 23.60 26.07
N SER A 595 25.45 23.45 27.39
CA SER A 595 26.68 23.45 28.19
C SER A 595 26.92 22.07 28.81
N ARG A 596 28.13 21.52 28.65
CA ARG A 596 28.58 20.30 29.33
C ARG A 596 29.48 20.66 30.49
N PHE A 597 29.22 20.11 31.68
CA PHE A 597 29.98 20.31 32.90
C PHE A 597 30.65 19.02 33.37
N ASP A 598 31.95 19.09 33.66
CA ASP A 598 32.77 17.96 34.12
C ASP A 598 32.99 17.91 35.63
N GLY A 599 32.24 18.72 36.39
CA GLY A 599 32.44 18.92 37.82
C GLY A 599 33.40 20.07 38.14
N GLN A 600 34.09 20.63 37.14
CA GLN A 600 35.02 21.75 37.32
C GLN A 600 34.76 22.91 36.35
N ALA A 601 34.51 22.63 35.06
CA ALA A 601 34.38 23.63 34.02
C ALA A 601 33.28 23.29 32.99
N PHE A 602 32.77 24.33 32.34
CA PHE A 602 31.79 24.23 31.26
C PHE A 602 32.45 24.19 29.87
N THR A 603 31.89 23.37 28.98
CA THR A 603 32.18 23.35 27.54
C THR A 603 30.88 23.58 26.77
N ASN A 604 30.84 24.61 25.92
CA ASN A 604 29.60 25.06 25.29
C ASN A 604 29.55 24.68 23.81
N PHE A 605 28.36 24.30 23.33
CA PHE A 605 28.09 23.96 21.95
C PHE A 605 26.88 24.75 21.45
N THR A 606 27.03 25.32 20.25
CA THR A 606 26.02 26.16 19.57
C THR A 606 25.81 25.69 18.13
N VAL A 607 25.00 26.39 17.33
CA VAL A 607 24.86 26.18 15.88
C VAL A 607 26.21 26.23 15.17
N LYS A 608 27.17 27.02 15.68
CA LYS A 608 28.55 27.05 15.15
C LYS A 608 29.29 25.72 15.28
N ASN A 609 28.86 24.87 16.21
CA ASN A 609 29.40 23.53 16.45
C ASN A 609 28.61 22.44 15.73
N GLY A 610 27.45 22.76 15.14
CA GLY A 610 26.64 21.85 14.34
C GLY A 610 25.22 21.59 14.84
N LEU A 611 24.80 22.20 15.96
CA LEU A 611 23.39 22.17 16.39
C LEU A 611 22.48 22.74 15.29
N VAL A 612 21.25 22.23 15.21
CA VAL A 612 20.23 22.75 14.29
C VAL A 612 19.70 24.13 14.73
N ASN A 613 19.62 24.36 16.04
CA ASN A 613 19.16 25.59 16.67
C ASN A 613 19.81 25.71 18.06
N ASP A 614 20.00 26.95 18.53
CA ASP A 614 20.55 27.26 19.85
C ASP A 614 19.47 27.28 20.94
N ASP A 615 18.20 27.49 20.60
CA ASP A 615 17.08 27.51 21.56
C ASP A 615 16.62 26.08 21.86
N LEU A 616 17.24 25.47 22.89
CA LEU A 616 17.04 24.08 23.28
C LEU A 616 15.97 23.93 24.36
N THR A 617 15.17 22.87 24.26
CA THR A 617 14.03 22.60 25.14
C THR A 617 14.20 21.32 25.96
N SER A 618 14.86 20.29 25.41
CA SER A 618 14.97 18.98 26.04
C SER A 618 16.24 18.23 25.64
N ILE A 619 16.73 17.34 26.51
CA ILE A 619 17.88 16.45 26.27
C ILE A 619 17.52 15.01 26.66
N VAL A 620 17.84 14.04 25.79
CA VAL A 620 17.78 12.61 26.14
C VAL A 620 19.01 11.87 25.63
N ALA A 621 19.39 10.78 26.29
CA ALA A 621 20.41 9.85 25.80
C ALA A 621 19.75 8.60 25.20
N ASP A 622 20.17 8.19 24.01
CA ASP A 622 19.77 6.91 23.45
C ASP A 622 20.58 5.74 24.03
N ARG A 623 20.22 4.51 23.63
CA ARG A 623 20.85 3.27 24.13
C ARG A 623 22.30 3.10 23.71
N ASP A 624 22.69 3.73 22.62
CA ASP A 624 24.07 3.70 22.13
C ASP A 624 24.94 4.77 22.81
N GLY A 625 24.33 5.59 23.68
CA GLY A 625 24.99 6.67 24.41
C GLY A 625 25.11 7.96 23.61
N ASN A 626 24.42 8.09 22.47
CA ASN A 626 24.34 9.37 21.77
C ASN A 626 23.37 10.30 22.51
N LEU A 627 23.69 11.58 22.52
CA LEU A 627 22.84 12.61 23.11
C LEU A 627 21.96 13.22 22.03
N TRP A 628 20.69 13.46 22.36
CA TRP A 628 19.72 14.07 21.49
C TRP A 628 19.24 15.37 22.12
N PHE A 629 19.18 16.43 21.32
CA PHE A 629 18.83 17.78 21.74
C PHE A 629 17.60 18.25 20.96
N GLY A 630 16.48 18.42 21.64
CA GLY A 630 15.26 19.02 21.12
C GLY A 630 15.38 20.54 21.13
N SER A 631 14.82 21.19 20.10
CA SER A 631 14.94 22.63 19.93
C SER A 631 13.76 23.22 19.18
N ALA A 632 13.71 24.55 19.09
CA ALA A 632 12.73 25.25 18.26
C ALA A 632 12.91 25.03 16.74
N GLY A 633 14.03 24.43 16.30
CA GLY A 633 14.36 24.24 14.87
C GLY A 633 14.48 22.78 14.39
N GLY A 634 14.27 21.81 15.28
CA GLY A 634 14.37 20.38 15.00
C GLY A 634 15.10 19.65 16.13
N VAL A 635 15.68 18.50 15.80
CA VAL A 635 16.44 17.68 16.75
C VAL A 635 17.88 17.52 16.28
N SER A 636 18.84 17.62 17.20
CA SER A 636 20.27 17.37 16.92
C SER A 636 20.75 16.14 17.69
N ARG A 637 21.32 15.16 17.01
CA ARG A 637 22.00 14.00 17.63
C ARG A 637 23.50 14.23 17.69
N PHE A 638 24.11 13.99 18.84
CA PHE A 638 25.54 14.07 19.10
C PHE A 638 26.12 12.70 19.45
N ASP A 639 27.04 12.22 18.63
CA ASP A 639 27.72 10.91 18.81
C ASP A 639 28.99 10.99 19.68
N GLY A 640 29.18 12.11 20.40
CA GLY A 640 30.42 12.41 21.12
C GLY A 640 31.46 13.15 20.27
N THR A 641 31.32 13.15 18.94
CA THR A 641 32.26 13.81 18.02
C THR A 641 31.63 14.86 17.12
N ARG A 642 30.41 14.61 16.62
CA ARG A 642 29.71 15.50 15.67
C ARG A 642 28.20 15.49 15.88
N PHE A 643 27.56 16.53 15.36
CA PHE A 643 26.11 16.67 15.32
C PHE A 643 25.53 16.19 13.97
N VAL A 644 24.36 15.55 14.04
CA VAL A 644 23.51 15.20 12.89
C VAL A 644 22.10 15.72 13.20
N ASN A 645 21.52 16.49 12.27
CA ASN A 645 20.30 17.24 12.51
C ASN A 645 19.12 16.63 11.75
N PHE A 646 17.94 16.68 12.36
CA PHE A 646 16.68 16.16 11.83
C PHE A 646 15.61 17.24 11.92
N THR A 647 14.87 17.41 10.83
CA THR A 647 13.81 18.42 10.66
C THR A 647 12.56 17.78 10.03
N THR A 648 11.53 18.59 9.76
CA THR A 648 10.35 18.13 8.99
C THR A 648 10.70 17.61 7.60
N ALA A 649 11.84 18.00 7.02
CA ALA A 649 12.32 17.44 5.75
C ALA A 649 12.77 15.97 5.87
N ASP A 650 13.12 15.52 7.08
CA ASP A 650 13.60 14.16 7.34
C ASP A 650 12.47 13.22 7.81
N GLY A 651 11.38 13.80 8.32
CA GLY A 651 10.17 13.10 8.75
C GLY A 651 9.60 13.52 10.10
N LEU A 652 10.19 14.50 10.80
CA LEU A 652 9.58 15.06 12.01
C LEU A 652 8.21 15.67 11.69
N SER A 653 7.22 15.49 12.57
CA SER A 653 5.89 16.09 12.39
C SER A 653 5.90 17.61 12.52
N HIS A 654 6.81 18.15 13.33
CA HIS A 654 7.02 19.58 13.51
C HIS A 654 8.47 19.86 13.95
N ASN A 655 8.99 21.06 13.64
CA ASN A 655 10.37 21.42 13.98
C ASN A 655 10.53 21.86 15.45
N VAL A 656 9.51 22.43 16.06
CA VAL A 656 9.55 22.77 17.49
C VAL A 656 9.26 21.51 18.28
N VAL A 657 10.31 20.96 18.91
CA VAL A 657 10.25 19.80 19.81
C VAL A 657 10.29 20.32 21.23
N GLU A 658 9.32 19.96 22.06
CA GLU A 658 9.15 20.45 23.44
C GLU A 658 9.76 19.47 24.45
N CYS A 659 9.52 18.18 24.27
CA CYS A 659 10.04 17.14 25.16
C CYS A 659 10.46 15.89 24.38
N MET A 660 11.30 15.07 24.98
CA MET A 660 11.76 13.82 24.39
C MET A 660 11.86 12.70 25.43
N MET A 661 11.67 11.47 24.98
CA MET A 661 11.97 10.29 25.78
C MET A 661 12.48 9.14 24.91
N VAL A 662 13.10 8.14 25.54
CA VAL A 662 13.51 6.89 24.90
C VAL A 662 12.78 5.75 25.58
N ASP A 663 12.06 4.95 24.80
CA ASP A 663 11.27 3.84 25.34
C ASP A 663 12.14 2.59 25.64
N ARG A 664 11.53 1.58 26.28
CA ARG A 664 12.15 0.29 26.58
C ARG A 664 12.43 -0.58 25.35
N ARG A 665 12.06 -0.15 24.14
CA ARG A 665 12.48 -0.78 22.88
C ARG A 665 13.67 -0.04 22.25
N GLY A 666 13.96 1.18 22.71
CA GLY A 666 15.02 2.04 22.22
C GLY A 666 14.55 3.00 21.13
N HIS A 667 13.24 3.14 20.93
CA HIS A 667 12.69 4.15 20.03
C HIS A 667 12.71 5.51 20.72
N LEU A 668 13.01 6.53 19.95
CA LEU A 668 12.96 7.92 20.37
C LEU A 668 11.56 8.46 20.14
N TRP A 669 11.09 9.23 21.10
CA TRP A 669 9.80 9.91 21.07
C TRP A 669 10.06 11.40 21.23
N PHE A 670 9.44 12.20 20.36
CA PHE A 670 9.56 13.65 20.29
C PHE A 670 8.17 14.26 20.45
N GLY A 671 7.90 14.88 21.59
CA GLY A 671 6.71 15.69 21.79
C GLY A 671 6.90 17.05 21.11
N THR A 672 5.93 17.48 20.32
CA THR A 672 6.07 18.71 19.52
C THR A 672 5.05 19.78 19.87
N PHE A 673 5.34 21.02 19.47
CA PHE A 673 4.41 22.14 19.58
C PHE A 673 3.41 22.13 18.42
N GLY A 674 2.31 21.37 18.58
CA GLY A 674 1.18 21.37 17.65
C GLY A 674 1.24 20.35 16.51
N GLY A 675 2.29 19.53 16.44
CA GLY A 675 2.42 18.39 15.52
C GLY A 675 2.24 17.02 16.19
N GLY A 676 1.75 17.00 17.43
CA GLY A 676 1.59 15.79 18.23
C GLY A 676 2.91 15.18 18.66
N VAL A 677 2.96 13.85 18.66
CA VAL A 677 4.15 13.06 19.01
C VAL A 677 4.76 12.49 17.73
N CYS A 678 6.07 12.61 17.58
CA CYS A 678 6.83 11.94 16.53
C CYS A 678 7.71 10.84 17.13
N ARG A 679 7.79 9.68 16.48
CA ARG A 679 8.53 8.50 16.92
C ARG A 679 9.56 8.11 15.89
N TYR A 680 10.70 7.61 16.35
CA TYR A 680 11.83 7.25 15.50
C TYR A 680 12.57 6.03 16.01
N ASP A 681 12.81 5.06 15.15
CA ASP A 681 13.54 3.83 15.47
C ASP A 681 14.98 3.79 14.96
N GLY A 682 15.47 4.90 14.40
CA GLY A 682 16.77 4.96 13.70
C GLY A 682 16.68 4.86 12.18
N ILE A 683 15.51 4.52 11.63
CA ILE A 683 15.28 4.34 10.19
C ILE A 683 14.08 5.17 9.72
N VAL A 684 12.94 5.07 10.40
CA VAL A 684 11.66 5.65 9.98
C VAL A 684 11.10 6.56 11.07
N PHE A 685 10.56 7.70 10.65
CA PHE A 685 9.73 8.56 11.49
C PHE A 685 8.26 8.22 11.29
N GLN A 686 7.51 8.18 12.38
CA GLN A 686 6.05 8.06 12.40
C GLN A 686 5.46 9.09 13.37
N SER A 687 4.20 9.47 13.20
CA SER A 687 3.55 10.46 14.05
C SER A 687 2.25 9.96 14.67
N LEU A 688 1.89 10.57 15.80
CA LEU A 688 0.61 10.44 16.49
C LEU A 688 0.06 11.84 16.74
N ASP A 689 -1.19 12.08 16.36
CA ASP A 689 -1.85 13.37 16.56
C ASP A 689 -3.30 13.21 17.09
N LYS A 690 -4.06 14.30 17.13
CA LYS A 690 -5.48 14.30 17.49
C LYS A 690 -6.34 13.48 16.53
N HIS A 691 -5.94 13.33 15.27
CA HIS A 691 -6.61 12.46 14.32
C HIS A 691 -6.44 10.98 14.69
N ASP A 692 -5.31 10.61 15.31
CA ASP A 692 -5.05 9.25 15.79
C ASP A 692 -5.77 8.91 17.10
N GLY A 693 -5.89 9.88 18.01
CA GLY A 693 -6.54 9.70 19.31
C GLY A 693 -5.97 10.53 20.45
N LEU A 694 -4.93 11.35 20.20
CA LEU A 694 -4.45 12.30 21.21
C LEU A 694 -5.53 13.33 21.58
N ILE A 695 -5.55 13.75 22.83
CA ILE A 695 -6.49 14.82 23.26
C ILE A 695 -6.06 16.20 22.74
N HIS A 696 -4.76 16.41 22.52
CA HIS A 696 -4.17 17.65 22.03
C HIS A 696 -2.84 17.39 21.31
N ASP A 697 -2.45 18.26 20.37
CA ASP A 697 -1.23 18.11 19.55
C ASP A 697 -0.01 18.86 20.12
N THR A 698 -0.20 19.63 21.18
CA THR A 698 0.89 20.27 21.95
C THR A 698 1.24 19.38 23.12
N ILE A 699 2.42 18.79 23.07
CA ILE A 699 2.90 17.81 24.04
C ILE A 699 3.83 18.49 25.03
N GLN A 700 3.57 18.34 26.32
CA GLN A 700 4.35 18.95 27.39
C GLN A 700 5.38 17.95 27.95
N GLU A 701 4.94 16.73 28.29
CA GLU A 701 5.82 15.69 28.83
C GLU A 701 5.30 14.29 28.47
N MET A 702 6.21 13.31 28.42
CA MET A 702 5.88 11.91 28.14
C MET A 702 6.63 10.95 29.06
N VAL A 703 5.95 9.90 29.52
CA VAL A 703 6.53 8.87 30.41
C VAL A 703 6.02 7.49 29.99
N GLU A 704 6.90 6.49 29.93
CA GLU A 704 6.54 5.09 29.67
C GLU A 704 6.39 4.29 30.98
N ASP A 705 5.22 3.70 31.20
CA ASP A 705 4.93 2.87 32.37
C ASP A 705 5.50 1.44 32.24
N PRO A 706 5.64 0.65 33.32
CA PRO A 706 6.16 -0.74 33.28
C PRO A 706 5.45 -1.69 32.31
N GLN A 707 4.21 -1.41 31.94
CA GLN A 707 3.43 -2.20 31.00
C GLN A 707 3.76 -1.85 29.53
N GLY A 708 4.46 -0.74 29.31
CA GLY A 708 4.83 -0.22 28.00
C GLY A 708 3.81 0.76 27.42
N ASP A 709 2.81 1.18 28.22
CA ASP A 709 1.92 2.26 27.84
C ASP A 709 2.68 3.60 28.01
N VAL A 710 2.47 4.50 27.06
CA VAL A 710 3.04 5.83 27.06
C VAL A 710 1.99 6.81 27.53
N TRP A 711 2.26 7.49 28.63
CA TRP A 711 1.46 8.59 29.13
C TRP A 711 1.98 9.89 28.52
N ILE A 712 1.06 10.74 28.06
CA ILE A 712 1.34 11.94 27.26
C ILE A 712 0.58 13.10 27.90
N ALA A 713 1.31 14.00 28.55
CA ALA A 713 0.78 15.23 29.13
C ALA A 713 0.63 16.30 28.04
N THR A 714 -0.50 17.00 28.05
CA THR A 714 -0.83 18.02 27.05
C THR A 714 -1.57 19.21 27.66
N GLU A 715 -1.77 20.26 26.88
CA GLU A 715 -2.62 21.41 27.29
C GLU A 715 -4.11 21.04 27.46
N GLY A 716 -4.56 19.91 26.90
CA GLY A 716 -5.96 19.48 26.90
C GLY A 716 -6.31 18.37 27.90
N GLY A 717 -5.31 17.74 28.51
CA GLY A 717 -5.44 16.63 29.45
C GLY A 717 -4.27 15.66 29.32
N VAL A 718 -4.45 14.44 29.82
CA VAL A 718 -3.47 13.35 29.67
C VAL A 718 -4.01 12.29 28.72
N THR A 719 -3.18 11.85 27.77
CA THR A 719 -3.49 10.68 26.94
C THR A 719 -2.61 9.51 27.38
N ARG A 720 -3.21 8.37 27.71
CA ARG A 720 -2.49 7.09 27.78
C ARG A 720 -2.60 6.39 26.44
N TYR A 721 -1.45 6.16 25.81
CA TYR A 721 -1.29 5.48 24.55
C TYR A 721 -0.69 4.09 24.74
N ARG A 722 -1.31 3.06 24.16
CA ARG A 722 -0.82 1.69 24.15
C ARG A 722 -0.38 1.30 22.73
N PRO A 723 0.94 1.28 22.45
CA PRO A 723 1.45 0.79 21.17
C PRO A 723 1.07 -0.67 20.97
N HIS A 724 0.61 -1.03 19.76
CA HIS A 724 0.41 -2.45 19.43
C HIS A 724 1.68 -3.05 18.81
N HIS A 725 1.73 -4.38 18.80
CA HIS A 725 2.87 -5.13 18.23
C HIS A 725 2.48 -6.04 17.06
N THR A 726 1.22 -5.96 16.61
CA THR A 726 0.73 -6.68 15.43
C THR A 726 1.28 -6.03 14.17
N PRO A 727 2.17 -6.69 13.40
CA PRO A 727 2.71 -6.08 12.18
C PRO A 727 1.63 -5.90 11.11
N PRO A 728 1.72 -4.84 10.27
CA PRO A 728 0.83 -4.69 9.13
C PRO A 728 1.10 -5.79 8.10
N VAL A 729 0.13 -6.03 7.22
CA VAL A 729 0.30 -6.93 6.07
C VAL A 729 0.58 -6.09 4.84
N VAL A 730 1.59 -6.43 4.04
CA VAL A 730 1.86 -5.76 2.75
C VAL A 730 1.72 -6.75 1.61
N ARG A 731 1.23 -6.27 0.47
CA ARG A 731 1.10 -7.08 -0.76
C ARG A 731 1.51 -6.23 -1.95
N VAL A 732 2.27 -6.83 -2.87
CA VAL A 732 2.42 -6.27 -4.21
C VAL A 732 1.08 -6.49 -4.92
N THR A 733 0.48 -5.42 -5.43
CA THR A 733 -0.81 -5.49 -6.12
C THR A 733 -0.59 -5.68 -7.62
N HIS A 734 0.35 -4.96 -8.23
CA HIS A 734 0.66 -5.08 -9.65
C HIS A 734 2.13 -4.80 -9.95
N VAL A 735 2.62 -5.36 -11.05
CA VAL A 735 3.83 -4.89 -11.72
C VAL A 735 3.40 -4.22 -13.02
N VAL A 736 3.75 -2.96 -13.21
CA VAL A 736 3.33 -2.14 -14.35
C VAL A 736 4.55 -1.82 -15.21
N ALA A 737 4.50 -2.20 -16.48
CA ALA A 737 5.50 -1.84 -17.47
C ALA A 737 4.82 -1.48 -18.80
N ASP A 738 4.88 -2.34 -19.82
CA ASP A 738 4.09 -2.19 -21.06
C ASP A 738 2.59 -2.41 -20.83
N ARG A 739 2.25 -3.13 -19.76
CA ARG A 739 0.90 -3.38 -19.26
C ARG A 739 0.96 -3.64 -17.76
N ARG A 740 -0.20 -3.82 -17.13
CA ARG A 740 -0.31 -4.32 -15.76
C ARG A 740 -0.20 -5.84 -15.75
N TYR A 741 0.68 -6.36 -14.92
CA TYR A 741 0.91 -7.78 -14.68
C TYR A 741 0.46 -8.12 -13.26
N GLU A 742 -0.23 -9.24 -13.13
CA GLU A 742 -0.52 -9.83 -11.82
C GLU A 742 0.79 -10.35 -11.19
N PRO A 743 1.01 -10.13 -9.89
CA PRO A 743 2.27 -10.47 -9.21
C PRO A 743 2.42 -11.97 -8.89
N GLU A 744 1.61 -12.84 -9.50
CA GLU A 744 1.65 -14.28 -9.27
C GLU A 744 2.82 -14.95 -10.01
N GLY A 745 3.70 -15.61 -9.25
CA GLY A 745 4.82 -16.36 -9.81
C GLY A 745 5.94 -15.46 -10.33
N GLN A 746 6.44 -15.76 -11.53
CA GLN A 746 7.54 -15.03 -12.18
C GLN A 746 6.99 -14.14 -13.29
N VAL A 747 7.12 -12.83 -13.13
CA VAL A 747 6.68 -11.83 -14.11
C VAL A 747 7.78 -11.62 -15.15
N LEU A 748 7.45 -11.81 -16.43
CA LEU A 748 8.38 -11.60 -17.54
C LEU A 748 8.15 -10.23 -18.17
N LEU A 749 9.15 -9.36 -18.13
CA LEU A 749 9.09 -8.00 -18.66
C LEU A 749 9.96 -7.84 -19.91
N PRO A 750 9.48 -7.20 -20.99
CA PRO A 750 10.31 -6.84 -22.13
C PRO A 750 11.42 -5.84 -21.77
N ALA A 751 12.65 -6.05 -22.23
CA ALA A 751 13.77 -5.11 -22.09
C ALA A 751 13.58 -3.75 -22.79
N ALA A 752 12.54 -3.59 -23.60
CA ALA A 752 12.20 -2.33 -24.25
C ALA A 752 11.52 -1.31 -23.30
N ASN A 753 11.15 -1.74 -22.10
CA ASN A 753 10.44 -0.90 -21.14
C ASN A 753 11.41 0.03 -20.41
N GLN A 754 11.20 1.34 -20.55
CA GLN A 754 12.01 2.37 -19.90
C GLN A 754 11.62 2.61 -18.44
N LEU A 755 10.41 2.22 -18.03
CA LEU A 755 9.89 2.39 -16.68
C LEU A 755 9.15 1.13 -16.24
N VAL A 756 9.51 0.61 -15.07
CA VAL A 756 8.82 -0.46 -14.37
C VAL A 756 8.38 0.07 -13.02
N THR A 757 7.06 0.05 -12.78
CA THR A 757 6.45 0.49 -11.53
C THR A 757 5.92 -0.73 -10.78
N PHE A 758 6.32 -0.88 -9.53
CA PHE A 758 5.75 -1.86 -8.61
C PHE A 758 4.68 -1.15 -7.80
N GLU A 759 3.42 -1.52 -7.96
CA GLU A 759 2.30 -1.05 -7.13
C GLU A 759 2.13 -2.02 -5.95
N PHE A 760 1.96 -1.50 -4.73
CA PHE A 760 1.82 -2.31 -3.52
C PHE A 760 0.96 -1.59 -2.49
N GLN A 761 0.40 -2.35 -1.55
CA GLN A 761 -0.51 -1.82 -0.54
C GLN A 761 -0.26 -2.48 0.81
N GLY A 762 -0.15 -1.65 1.84
CA GLY A 762 -0.15 -2.02 3.24
C GLY A 762 -1.57 -2.01 3.80
N LEU A 763 -1.89 -3.02 4.60
CA LEU A 763 -3.14 -3.20 5.31
C LEU A 763 -2.89 -2.99 6.80
N SER A 764 -3.51 -1.94 7.34
CA SER A 764 -3.58 -1.66 8.77
C SER A 764 -4.88 -0.94 9.11
N PHE A 765 -5.38 -1.19 10.33
CA PHE A 765 -6.56 -0.53 10.87
C PHE A 765 -6.22 0.49 11.96
N SER A 766 -4.95 0.64 12.32
CA SER A 766 -4.40 1.73 13.13
C SER A 766 -3.68 2.76 12.25
N THR A 767 -3.06 2.25 11.20
CA THR A 767 -2.40 2.87 10.03
C THR A 767 -3.29 3.49 8.95
N TYR A 768 -3.42 4.80 8.75
CA TYR A 768 -4.05 5.25 7.49
C TYR A 768 -3.14 4.93 6.30
N PRO A 769 -3.71 4.63 5.10
CA PRO A 769 -2.91 4.26 3.94
C PRO A 769 -1.90 5.33 3.50
N ASP A 770 -2.20 6.62 3.72
CA ASP A 770 -1.33 7.75 3.38
C ASP A 770 -0.23 8.00 4.42
N ASP A 771 -0.41 7.52 5.65
CA ASP A 771 0.55 7.62 6.77
C ASP A 771 1.42 6.35 6.89
N MET A 772 1.14 5.34 6.07
CA MET A 772 1.93 4.12 6.00
C MET A 772 3.27 4.41 5.32
N ILE A 773 4.37 3.99 5.94
CA ILE A 773 5.69 4.07 5.33
C ILE A 773 6.06 2.71 4.73
N TYR A 774 6.70 2.72 3.57
CA TYR A 774 7.19 1.53 2.91
C TYR A 774 8.71 1.56 2.75
N LEU A 775 9.33 0.40 2.92
CA LEU A 775 10.71 0.16 2.56
C LEU A 775 10.73 -0.76 1.35
N CYS A 776 11.41 -0.33 0.28
CA CYS A 776 11.49 -1.05 -0.98
C CYS A 776 12.94 -1.45 -1.29
N LEU A 777 13.13 -2.63 -1.88
CA LEU A 777 14.43 -3.13 -2.32
C LEU A 777 14.25 -3.93 -3.61
N LEU A 778 14.92 -3.52 -4.69
CA LEU A 778 15.05 -4.32 -5.91
C LEU A 778 16.41 -5.00 -5.95
N GLU A 779 16.45 -6.24 -5.46
CA GLU A 779 17.68 -7.03 -5.51
C GLU A 779 18.12 -7.27 -6.95
N GLY A 780 19.41 -7.04 -7.20
CA GLY A 780 19.98 -7.00 -8.55
C GLY A 780 20.13 -5.58 -9.11
N ARG A 781 19.54 -4.57 -8.46
CA ARG A 781 19.67 -3.14 -8.81
C ARG A 781 20.12 -2.26 -7.64
N ASP A 782 19.53 -2.48 -6.48
CA ASP A 782 19.72 -1.66 -5.27
C ASP A 782 20.74 -2.32 -4.33
N THR A 783 21.46 -1.50 -3.54
CA THR A 783 22.38 -1.99 -2.50
C THR A 783 21.76 -2.02 -1.12
N ASP A 784 20.76 -1.17 -0.87
CA ASP A 784 20.11 -0.96 0.42
C ASP A 784 18.61 -0.67 0.24
N TRP A 785 17.84 -0.76 1.33
CA TRP A 785 16.42 -0.42 1.33
C TRP A 785 16.19 1.08 1.13
N HIS A 786 15.17 1.42 0.35
CA HIS A 786 14.74 2.79 0.09
C HIS A 786 13.37 3.08 0.70
N LYS A 787 13.24 4.20 1.42
CA LYS A 787 11.99 4.64 2.05
C LYS A 787 11.10 5.38 1.06
N THR A 788 9.80 5.09 1.08
CA THR A 788 8.76 5.84 0.36
C THR A 788 7.46 5.87 1.17
N SER A 789 6.69 6.95 1.08
CA SER A 789 5.31 7.02 1.58
C SER A 789 4.29 6.72 0.48
N HIS A 790 4.76 6.53 -0.75
CA HIS A 790 3.89 6.17 -1.87
C HIS A 790 3.67 4.67 -1.94
N GLN A 791 2.47 4.27 -2.34
CA GLN A 791 2.06 2.88 -2.60
C GLN A 791 2.62 2.32 -3.92
N HIS A 792 3.74 2.88 -4.39
CA HIS A 792 4.44 2.39 -5.55
C HIS A 792 5.93 2.73 -5.49
N ALA A 793 6.73 1.95 -6.24
CA ALA A 793 8.15 2.19 -6.46
C ALA A 793 8.48 2.11 -7.95
N GLU A 794 9.27 3.06 -8.44
CA GLU A 794 9.59 3.20 -9.86
C GLU A 794 11.06 2.90 -10.14
N TYR A 795 11.30 2.08 -11.17
CA TYR A 795 12.63 1.73 -11.64
C TYR A 795 12.75 2.00 -13.13
N GLN A 796 13.78 2.76 -13.51
CA GLN A 796 14.05 3.10 -14.90
C GLN A 796 15.17 2.24 -15.48
N ASP A 797 15.04 1.94 -16.77
CA ASP A 797 16.05 1.27 -17.60
C ASP A 797 16.66 0.00 -16.97
N LEU A 798 15.80 -0.90 -16.47
CA LEU A 798 16.25 -2.19 -15.94
C LEU A 798 16.91 -3.02 -17.05
N SER A 799 18.14 -3.47 -16.78
CA SER A 799 18.89 -4.30 -17.72
C SER A 799 18.28 -5.71 -17.80
N PRO A 800 18.49 -6.45 -18.90
CA PRO A 800 18.06 -7.84 -18.94
C PRO A 800 18.68 -8.66 -17.81
N GLY A 801 17.85 -9.43 -17.09
CA GLY A 801 18.26 -10.17 -15.90
C GLY A 801 17.12 -10.52 -14.97
N ASP A 802 17.45 -11.27 -13.94
CA ASP A 802 16.52 -11.66 -12.87
C ASP A 802 16.62 -10.68 -11.69
N TYR A 803 15.47 -10.20 -11.25
CA TYR A 803 15.30 -9.27 -10.16
C TYR A 803 14.30 -9.82 -9.14
N ARG A 804 14.49 -9.44 -7.87
CA ARG A 804 13.52 -9.69 -6.81
C ARG A 804 13.15 -8.37 -6.18
N PHE A 805 11.92 -7.92 -6.42
CA PHE A 805 11.38 -6.76 -5.75
C PHE A 805 10.82 -7.20 -4.40
N GLN A 806 11.22 -6.51 -3.35
CA GLN A 806 10.75 -6.70 -1.99
C GLN A 806 10.23 -5.38 -1.43
N VAL A 807 9.13 -5.47 -0.69
CA VAL A 807 8.55 -4.32 0.01
C VAL A 807 8.10 -4.73 1.41
N MET A 808 8.38 -3.87 2.40
CA MET A 808 7.85 -3.95 3.76
C MET A 808 6.99 -2.72 4.02
N ALA A 809 5.90 -2.88 4.77
CA ALA A 809 5.11 -1.78 5.31
C ALA A 809 5.49 -1.55 6.79
N VAL A 810 5.48 -0.29 7.22
CA VAL A 810 5.80 0.16 8.58
C VAL A 810 4.65 1.02 9.06
N ASP A 811 3.92 0.54 10.07
CA ASP A 811 2.80 1.26 10.65
C ASP A 811 3.25 2.39 11.61
N ARG A 812 2.29 3.16 12.13
CA ARG A 812 2.53 4.25 13.10
C ARG A 812 3.17 3.77 14.40
N ASP A 813 3.07 2.47 14.69
CA ASP A 813 3.63 1.83 15.87
C ASP A 813 5.06 1.33 15.68
N LEU A 814 5.65 1.60 14.51
CA LEU A 814 6.97 1.13 14.09
C LEU A 814 7.05 -0.40 14.02
N ASN A 815 5.93 -1.06 13.69
CA ASN A 815 5.90 -2.48 13.40
C ASN A 815 6.14 -2.71 11.90
N TYR A 816 7.13 -3.56 11.60
CA TYR A 816 7.54 -3.89 10.25
C TYR A 816 6.83 -5.17 9.79
N SER A 817 6.19 -5.10 8.63
CA SER A 817 5.60 -6.29 8.01
C SER A 817 6.66 -7.31 7.63
N GLN A 818 6.22 -8.55 7.41
CA GLN A 818 7.02 -9.47 6.60
C GLN A 818 7.17 -8.89 5.18
N PRO A 819 8.31 -9.08 4.50
CA PRO A 819 8.49 -8.58 3.13
C PRO A 819 7.55 -9.29 2.15
N ALA A 820 6.77 -8.55 1.38
CA ALA A 820 6.14 -9.07 0.17
C ALA A 820 7.16 -9.10 -0.97
N MET A 821 7.14 -10.15 -1.77
CA MET A 821 8.11 -10.36 -2.86
C MET A 821 7.40 -10.67 -4.17
N VAL A 822 7.89 -10.08 -5.26
CA VAL A 822 7.60 -10.52 -6.62
C VAL A 822 8.90 -10.78 -7.38
N ARG A 823 8.94 -11.86 -8.17
CA ARG A 823 10.08 -12.18 -9.04
C ARG A 823 9.84 -11.60 -10.41
N VAL A 824 10.80 -10.85 -10.91
CA VAL A 824 10.72 -10.20 -12.21
C VAL A 824 11.93 -10.60 -13.04
N THR A 825 11.71 -11.04 -14.26
CA THR A 825 12.79 -11.27 -15.23
C THR A 825 12.60 -10.31 -16.39
N VAL A 826 13.57 -9.42 -16.56
CA VAL A 826 13.64 -8.58 -17.75
C VAL A 826 14.27 -9.42 -18.85
N VAL A 827 13.43 -9.85 -19.80
CA VAL A 827 13.88 -10.65 -20.94
C VAL A 827 14.42 -9.73 -22.03
N PRO A 828 15.60 -10.03 -22.61
CA PRO A 828 16.06 -9.36 -23.82
C PRO A 828 14.97 -9.46 -24.89
N ASP A 829 14.72 -8.37 -25.62
CA ASP A 829 13.82 -8.45 -26.78
C ASP A 829 14.45 -9.44 -27.78
N PRO A 830 13.77 -10.55 -28.17
CA PRO A 830 14.30 -11.51 -29.13
C PRO A 830 14.67 -10.86 -30.47
N ARG A 831 14.07 -9.70 -30.80
CA ARG A 831 14.42 -8.91 -31.99
C ARG A 831 15.74 -8.17 -31.81
N ILE A 832 16.02 -7.64 -30.61
CA ILE A 832 17.31 -7.00 -30.29
C ILE A 832 18.39 -8.06 -30.14
N GLU A 833 18.08 -9.25 -29.64
CA GLU A 833 19.03 -10.36 -29.52
C GLU A 833 19.31 -11.00 -30.88
N ALA A 834 18.30 -11.14 -31.75
CA ALA A 834 18.51 -11.51 -33.15
C ALA A 834 19.26 -10.41 -33.94
N LEU A 835 19.02 -9.13 -33.62
CA LEU A 835 19.79 -8.01 -34.19
C LEU A 835 21.22 -7.98 -33.65
N ASN A 836 21.46 -8.26 -32.37
CA ASN A 836 22.78 -8.31 -31.73
C ASN A 836 23.54 -9.59 -32.08
N GLN A 837 22.87 -10.71 -32.36
CA GLN A 837 23.49 -11.89 -32.95
C GLN A 837 23.77 -11.67 -34.44
N ALA A 838 22.91 -10.94 -35.16
CA ALA A 838 23.20 -10.52 -36.54
C ALA A 838 24.36 -9.50 -36.60
N VAL A 839 24.43 -8.56 -35.64
CA VAL A 839 25.45 -7.50 -35.53
C VAL A 839 26.74 -8.03 -34.88
N GLY A 840 26.65 -8.93 -33.91
CA GLY A 840 27.78 -9.57 -33.23
C GLY A 840 28.43 -10.69 -34.05
N ALA A 841 27.68 -11.35 -34.94
CA ALA A 841 28.24 -12.28 -35.93
C ALA A 841 28.79 -11.57 -37.18
N THR A 842 28.63 -10.25 -37.28
CA THR A 842 29.31 -9.45 -38.29
C THR A 842 30.19 -8.39 -37.63
N ASN A 843 31.44 -8.77 -37.34
CA ASN A 843 32.58 -7.88 -37.55
C ASN A 843 32.73 -7.54 -39.06
N ALA A 844 31.64 -7.11 -39.69
CA ALA A 844 31.64 -6.52 -41.01
C ALA A 844 32.06 -5.07 -40.80
N THR A 845 33.26 -4.76 -41.29
CA THR A 845 33.62 -3.41 -41.73
C THR A 845 32.38 -2.69 -42.26
N VAL A 846 31.92 -1.64 -41.58
CA VAL A 846 30.83 -0.78 -42.07
C VAL A 846 31.29 -0.21 -43.41
N GLU A 847 30.77 -0.78 -44.50
CA GLU A 847 31.18 -0.44 -45.86
C GLU A 847 30.49 0.86 -46.26
N PHE A 848 31.27 1.89 -46.56
CA PHE A 848 30.75 3.17 -47.01
C PHE A 848 30.24 3.00 -48.47
N ILE A 849 28.92 3.07 -48.68
CA ILE A 849 28.31 2.77 -49.99
C ILE A 849 28.33 4.02 -50.87
N GLY A 850 29.11 3.96 -51.94
CA GLY A 850 29.22 5.01 -52.95
C GLY A 850 30.56 4.93 -53.67
N ASN A 851 30.62 5.43 -54.90
CA ASN A 851 31.79 5.33 -55.77
C ASN A 851 32.12 6.63 -56.52
N SER A 852 31.44 7.73 -56.21
CA SER A 852 31.67 9.03 -56.83
C SER A 852 33.11 9.51 -56.59
N PRO A 853 33.70 10.25 -57.55
CA PRO A 853 35.05 10.82 -57.39
C PRO A 853 35.16 11.70 -56.14
N ALA A 854 34.12 12.47 -55.82
CA ALA A 854 34.06 13.32 -54.63
C ALA A 854 34.12 12.51 -53.33
N LEU A 855 33.38 11.40 -53.24
CA LEU A 855 33.39 10.54 -52.07
C LEU A 855 34.72 9.78 -51.91
N ARG A 856 35.29 9.26 -53.01
CA ARG A 856 36.61 8.59 -52.99
C ARG A 856 37.73 9.53 -52.52
N TYR A 857 37.70 10.79 -52.96
CA TYR A 857 38.65 11.80 -52.52
C TYR A 857 38.58 12.00 -50.99
N ILE A 858 37.37 12.08 -50.44
CA ILE A 858 37.17 12.27 -48.99
C ILE A 858 37.54 11.03 -48.19
N LEU A 859 37.14 9.83 -48.64
CA LEU A 859 37.53 8.59 -47.97
C LEU A 859 39.05 8.39 -47.97
N GLY A 860 39.75 8.84 -49.03
CA GLY A 860 41.22 8.88 -49.07
C GLY A 860 41.81 9.80 -47.99
N GLN A 861 41.29 11.02 -47.86
CA GLN A 861 41.70 11.97 -46.82
C GLN A 861 41.42 11.44 -45.40
N LEU A 862 40.26 10.82 -45.19
CA LEU A 862 39.88 10.22 -43.91
C LEU A 862 40.77 9.01 -43.56
N ALA A 863 41.16 8.20 -44.54
CA ALA A 863 42.07 7.09 -44.34
C ALA A 863 43.50 7.55 -44.01
N GLU A 864 43.98 8.62 -44.64
CA GLU A 864 45.31 9.19 -44.36
C GLU A 864 45.39 9.73 -42.92
N VAL A 865 44.40 10.52 -42.49
CA VAL A 865 44.34 11.06 -41.13
C VAL A 865 44.00 9.99 -40.08
N ALA A 866 43.36 8.88 -40.46
CA ALA A 866 42.99 7.81 -39.53
C ALA A 866 44.20 7.23 -38.78
N SER A 867 45.38 7.20 -39.40
CA SER A 867 46.63 6.74 -38.79
C SER A 867 47.24 7.69 -37.74
N THR A 868 46.67 8.89 -37.57
CA THR A 868 47.14 9.92 -36.64
C THR A 868 46.15 10.16 -35.50
N ASP A 869 46.60 10.77 -34.40
CA ASP A 869 45.74 11.17 -33.27
C ASP A 869 45.17 12.60 -33.39
N VAL A 870 45.25 13.19 -34.58
CA VAL A 870 44.77 14.55 -34.86
C VAL A 870 43.24 14.61 -34.78
N THR A 871 42.72 15.71 -34.23
CA THR A 871 41.28 16.02 -34.20
C THR A 871 40.74 16.20 -35.62
N VAL A 872 39.75 15.38 -35.97
CA VAL A 872 39.09 15.44 -37.29
C VAL A 872 37.78 16.21 -37.16
N PHE A 873 37.63 17.27 -37.94
CA PHE A 873 36.42 18.09 -37.96
C PHE A 873 35.63 17.84 -39.23
N ILE A 874 34.43 17.27 -39.10
CA ILE A 874 33.58 16.87 -40.23
C ILE A 874 32.42 17.86 -40.38
N SER A 875 32.43 18.66 -41.43
CA SER A 875 31.32 19.55 -41.77
C SER A 875 30.45 18.94 -42.87
N GLY A 876 29.14 19.13 -42.80
CA GLY A 876 28.23 18.67 -43.85
C GLY A 876 26.78 18.74 -43.42
N GLU A 877 25.91 18.89 -44.41
CA GLU A 877 24.47 19.01 -44.19
C GLU A 877 23.88 17.80 -43.43
N THR A 878 22.72 18.01 -42.82
CA THR A 878 21.97 16.95 -42.16
C THR A 878 21.74 15.79 -43.13
N GLY A 879 22.04 14.56 -42.70
CA GLY A 879 21.87 13.37 -43.53
C GLY A 879 22.97 13.10 -44.57
N ALA A 880 24.09 13.83 -44.56
CA ALA A 880 25.22 13.59 -45.48
C ALA A 880 26.12 12.37 -45.11
N GLY A 881 25.93 11.76 -43.94
CA GLY A 881 26.69 10.57 -43.50
C GLY A 881 27.87 10.84 -42.55
N LYS A 882 27.84 11.94 -41.77
CA LYS A 882 28.92 12.34 -40.84
C LYS A 882 29.29 11.26 -39.82
N GLY A 883 28.30 10.57 -39.23
CA GLY A 883 28.54 9.47 -38.29
C GLY A 883 29.22 8.24 -38.91
N LEU A 884 28.92 7.93 -40.19
CA LEU A 884 29.61 6.86 -40.92
C LEU A 884 31.07 7.22 -41.21
N ALA A 885 31.33 8.49 -41.57
CA ALA A 885 32.69 8.98 -41.76
C ALA A 885 33.51 8.91 -40.45
N ALA A 886 32.93 9.28 -39.31
CA ALA A 886 33.58 9.15 -38.00
C ALA A 886 33.93 7.70 -37.64
N ARG A 887 33.01 6.75 -37.90
CA ARG A 887 33.25 5.32 -37.70
C ARG A 887 34.33 4.78 -38.65
N CYS A 888 34.39 5.26 -39.89
CA CYS A 888 35.42 4.90 -40.85
C CYS A 888 36.82 5.33 -40.37
N VAL A 889 36.94 6.56 -39.83
CA VAL A 889 38.19 7.05 -39.23
C VAL A 889 38.60 6.18 -38.05
N HIS A 890 37.68 5.87 -37.14
CA HIS A 890 37.97 5.02 -35.98
C HIS A 890 38.39 3.60 -36.40
N GLY A 891 37.62 2.95 -37.28
CA GLY A 891 37.89 1.58 -37.74
C GLY A 891 39.19 1.43 -38.54
N SER A 892 39.66 2.51 -39.16
CA SER A 892 40.93 2.56 -39.91
C SER A 892 42.10 3.09 -39.08
N SER A 893 41.88 3.42 -37.81
CA SER A 893 42.91 3.98 -36.92
C SER A 893 43.68 2.93 -36.12
N THR A 894 44.77 3.35 -35.48
CA THR A 894 45.49 2.55 -34.48
C THR A 894 44.63 2.24 -33.25
N ARG A 895 43.56 3.03 -33.00
CA ARG A 895 42.63 2.90 -31.87
C ARG A 895 41.37 2.08 -32.18
N LYS A 896 41.31 1.39 -33.31
CA LYS A 896 40.16 0.56 -33.74
C LYS A 896 39.74 -0.55 -32.76
N ALA A 897 40.63 -0.92 -31.84
CA ALA A 897 40.36 -1.93 -30.80
C ALA A 897 39.84 -1.29 -29.49
N GLY A 898 39.95 0.03 -29.34
CA GLY A 898 39.44 0.79 -28.20
C GLY A 898 37.97 1.22 -28.39
N PRO A 899 37.34 1.81 -27.36
CA PRO A 899 35.92 2.18 -27.41
C PRO A 899 35.65 3.31 -28.42
N PHE A 900 34.53 3.22 -29.15
CA PHE A 900 33.99 4.33 -29.95
C PHE A 900 32.75 4.91 -29.24
N ILE A 901 32.94 6.01 -28.53
CA ILE A 901 31.86 6.67 -27.78
C ILE A 901 31.30 7.82 -28.63
N GLN A 902 30.01 7.73 -28.97
CA GLN A 902 29.31 8.78 -29.71
C GLN A 902 28.44 9.62 -28.76
N VAL A 903 28.56 10.93 -28.86
CA VAL A 903 27.77 11.90 -28.09
C VAL A 903 27.12 12.87 -29.04
N ASN A 904 25.79 12.98 -29.00
CA ASN A 904 25.07 14.01 -29.73
C ASN A 904 24.86 15.21 -28.81
N CYS A 905 25.57 16.31 -29.07
CA CYS A 905 25.56 17.49 -28.21
C CYS A 905 24.19 18.19 -28.16
N GLY A 906 23.36 18.06 -29.21
CA GLY A 906 22.01 18.64 -29.24
C GLY A 906 20.92 17.77 -28.63
N ALA A 907 21.19 16.50 -28.30
CA ALA A 907 20.21 15.58 -27.72
C ALA A 907 20.23 15.57 -26.19
N ILE A 908 21.23 16.19 -25.56
CA ILE A 908 21.37 16.24 -24.10
C ILE A 908 20.79 17.57 -23.59
N PRO A 909 19.92 17.56 -22.56
CA PRO A 909 19.43 18.79 -21.93
C PRO A 909 20.57 19.70 -21.47
N GLU A 910 20.48 21.00 -21.73
CA GLU A 910 21.55 21.98 -21.50
C GLU A 910 22.13 21.92 -20.07
N ASN A 911 21.30 21.68 -19.06
CA ASN A 911 21.68 21.57 -17.66
C ASN A 911 22.40 20.25 -17.30
N LEU A 912 22.39 19.23 -18.16
CA LEU A 912 22.99 17.92 -17.94
C LEU A 912 24.20 17.64 -18.85
N VAL A 913 24.44 18.47 -19.87
CA VAL A 913 25.55 18.30 -20.82
C VAL A 913 26.90 18.14 -20.13
N GLU A 914 27.19 18.96 -19.12
CA GLU A 914 28.47 18.89 -18.40
C GLU A 914 28.62 17.59 -17.62
N SER A 915 27.54 17.17 -16.93
CA SER A 915 27.51 15.94 -16.14
C SER A 915 27.64 14.69 -17.00
N GLU A 916 27.02 14.66 -18.18
CA GLU A 916 27.17 13.54 -19.11
C GLU A 916 28.56 13.51 -19.77
N LEU A 917 29.09 14.64 -20.24
CA LEU A 917 30.40 14.68 -20.91
C LEU A 917 31.58 14.43 -19.96
N PHE A 918 31.59 15.12 -18.82
CA PHE A 918 32.72 15.15 -17.87
C PHE A 918 32.47 14.30 -16.61
N GLY A 919 31.26 13.77 -16.40
CA GLY A 919 30.93 13.02 -15.18
C GLY A 919 30.72 13.93 -13.97
N HIS A 920 30.30 13.35 -12.86
CA HIS A 920 30.08 14.08 -11.61
C HIS A 920 30.49 13.26 -10.38
N GLU A 921 30.88 13.97 -9.33
CA GLU A 921 31.05 13.40 -8.00
C GLU A 921 29.73 13.37 -7.22
N ARG A 922 29.66 12.51 -6.18
CA ARG A 922 28.50 12.44 -5.31
C ARG A 922 28.27 13.80 -4.63
N GLY A 923 27.05 14.32 -4.72
CA GLY A 923 26.67 15.62 -4.15
C GLY A 923 27.00 16.84 -5.01
N ALA A 924 27.44 16.66 -6.26
CA ALA A 924 27.78 17.78 -7.15
C ALA A 924 26.60 18.71 -7.50
N PHE A 925 25.36 18.20 -7.47
CA PHE A 925 24.12 18.96 -7.66
C PHE A 925 22.93 18.18 -7.06
N THR A 926 21.77 18.81 -6.94
CA THR A 926 20.52 18.18 -6.46
C THR A 926 20.14 17.00 -7.36
N GLY A 927 20.23 15.78 -6.84
CA GLY A 927 19.99 14.52 -7.58
C GLY A 927 21.26 13.70 -7.89
N ALA A 928 22.46 14.22 -7.63
CA ALA A 928 23.73 13.50 -7.79
C ALA A 928 24.01 12.54 -6.62
N MET A 929 23.18 11.51 -6.44
CA MET A 929 23.24 10.58 -5.28
C MET A 929 24.46 9.63 -5.30
N ALA A 930 25.09 9.43 -6.47
CA ALA A 930 26.28 8.61 -6.65
C ALA A 930 27.27 9.24 -7.63
N ARG A 931 28.54 8.83 -7.58
CA ARG A 931 29.56 9.21 -8.57
C ARG A 931 29.26 8.56 -9.91
N ARG A 932 29.41 9.30 -11.02
CA ARG A 932 29.22 8.77 -12.39
C ARG A 932 30.34 9.21 -13.33
N PRO A 933 31.01 8.27 -14.05
CA PRO A 933 32.04 8.62 -15.04
C PRO A 933 31.42 9.29 -16.27
N GLY A 934 32.13 10.28 -16.82
CA GLY A 934 31.70 11.01 -18.02
C GLY A 934 31.98 10.26 -19.32
N LYS A 935 31.37 10.69 -20.43
CA LYS A 935 31.62 10.10 -21.76
C LYS A 935 33.08 10.22 -22.22
N ILE A 936 33.81 11.25 -21.78
CA ILE A 936 35.25 11.38 -22.07
C ILE A 936 36.04 10.28 -21.34
N GLU A 937 35.73 10.01 -20.08
CA GLU A 937 36.36 8.95 -19.29
C GLU A 937 36.08 7.56 -19.87
N LEU A 938 34.84 7.33 -20.32
CA LEU A 938 34.45 6.06 -20.97
C LEU A 938 35.10 5.84 -22.35
N ALA A 939 35.65 6.90 -22.97
CA ALA A 939 36.29 6.83 -24.27
C ALA A 939 37.81 6.59 -24.18
N ASP A 940 38.35 6.35 -22.97
CA ASP A 940 39.77 6.16 -22.73
C ASP A 940 40.37 5.02 -23.59
N GLY A 941 41.54 5.28 -24.18
CA GLY A 941 42.19 4.40 -25.17
C GLY A 941 41.49 4.33 -26.53
N GLY A 942 40.40 5.06 -26.73
CA GLY A 942 39.51 4.96 -27.90
C GLY A 942 39.28 6.28 -28.64
N THR A 943 38.05 6.48 -29.13
CA THR A 943 37.65 7.68 -29.89
C THR A 943 36.32 8.21 -29.37
N LEU A 944 36.28 9.50 -29.05
CA LEU A 944 35.08 10.25 -28.73
C LEU A 944 34.60 11.03 -29.96
N PHE A 945 33.42 10.68 -30.44
CA PHE A 945 32.74 11.35 -31.55
C PHE A 945 31.68 12.32 -31.03
N LEU A 946 31.94 13.62 -31.18
CA LEU A 946 31.04 14.71 -30.82
C LEU A 946 30.21 15.11 -32.05
N ASP A 947 28.98 14.60 -32.13
CA ASP A 947 28.04 14.92 -33.21
C ASP A 947 27.22 16.16 -32.85
N GLU A 948 26.93 16.97 -33.86
CA GLU A 948 26.31 18.30 -33.73
C GLU A 948 27.01 19.21 -32.69
N ILE A 949 28.33 19.31 -32.75
CA ILE A 949 29.15 20.12 -31.81
C ILE A 949 28.74 21.60 -31.72
N GLY A 950 28.08 22.13 -32.76
CA GLY A 950 27.53 23.48 -32.76
C GLY A 950 26.36 23.70 -31.79
N ASP A 951 25.77 22.63 -31.25
CA ASP A 951 24.72 22.70 -30.22
C ASP A 951 25.27 22.62 -28.79
N LEU A 952 26.60 22.59 -28.61
CA LEU A 952 27.20 22.55 -27.29
C LEU A 952 27.01 23.89 -26.55
N PRO A 953 26.45 23.91 -25.32
CA PRO A 953 26.31 25.13 -24.53
C PRO A 953 27.65 25.81 -24.18
N LEU A 954 27.67 27.13 -24.05
CA LEU A 954 28.89 27.91 -23.77
C LEU A 954 29.69 27.43 -22.54
N PRO A 955 29.08 27.04 -21.40
CA PRO A 955 29.82 26.52 -20.25
C PRO A 955 30.58 25.21 -20.58
N ALA A 956 29.91 24.29 -21.26
CA ALA A 956 30.52 23.02 -21.69
C ALA A 956 31.61 23.23 -22.76
N GLN A 957 31.48 24.25 -23.62
CA GLN A 957 32.53 24.64 -24.57
C GLN A 957 33.84 25.02 -23.85
N VAL A 958 33.76 25.69 -22.69
CA VAL A 958 34.95 26.08 -21.90
C VAL A 958 35.69 24.85 -21.39
N LYS A 959 34.97 23.91 -20.77
CA LYS A 959 35.56 22.67 -20.24
C LYS A 959 36.12 21.79 -21.35
N LEU A 960 35.44 21.72 -22.50
CA LEU A 960 35.93 20.96 -23.64
C LEU A 960 37.21 21.57 -24.23
N LEU A 961 37.30 22.90 -24.28
CA LEU A 961 38.53 23.59 -24.69
C LEU A 961 39.70 23.24 -23.76
N HIS A 962 39.49 23.32 -22.44
CA HIS A 962 40.51 22.93 -21.46
C HIS A 962 40.96 21.48 -21.65
N PHE A 963 40.02 20.55 -21.84
CA PHE A 963 40.38 19.16 -22.13
C PHE A 963 41.19 19.00 -23.43
N LEU A 964 40.85 19.74 -24.49
CA LEU A 964 41.57 19.68 -25.76
C LEU A 964 42.98 20.29 -25.67
N ASP A 965 43.20 21.28 -24.81
CA ASP A 965 44.50 21.95 -24.63
C ASP A 965 45.40 21.18 -23.67
N ASP A 966 44.90 20.87 -22.47
CA ASP A 966 45.69 20.32 -21.37
C ASP A 966 45.67 18.78 -21.34
N ARG A 967 44.75 18.13 -22.06
CA ARG A 967 44.48 16.68 -21.99
C ARG A 967 44.07 16.18 -20.61
N THR A 968 43.59 17.10 -19.77
CA THR A 968 43.11 16.83 -18.41
C THR A 968 41.74 17.47 -18.20
N PHE A 969 40.91 16.89 -17.33
CA PHE A 969 39.68 17.55 -16.87
C PHE A 969 39.27 17.06 -15.47
N GLU A 970 38.38 17.80 -14.83
CA GLU A 970 37.80 17.46 -13.52
C GLU A 970 36.31 17.10 -13.67
N ARG A 971 35.83 16.13 -12.89
CA ARG A 971 34.39 15.83 -12.82
C ARG A 971 33.64 17.00 -12.22
N VAL A 972 32.37 17.17 -12.57
CA VAL A 972 31.52 18.21 -11.98
C VAL A 972 31.42 17.97 -10.46
N GLY A 973 31.80 18.97 -9.66
CA GLY A 973 31.82 18.88 -8.20
C GLY A 973 33.02 18.13 -7.60
N GLY A 974 33.97 17.66 -8.42
CA GLY A 974 35.18 16.99 -7.98
C GLY A 974 36.43 17.85 -8.13
N THR A 975 37.52 17.44 -7.46
CA THR A 975 38.85 18.07 -7.55
C THR A 975 39.93 17.13 -8.10
N GLU A 976 39.53 15.92 -8.53
CA GLU A 976 40.41 14.94 -9.16
C GLU A 976 40.64 15.29 -10.63
N ASN A 977 41.90 15.50 -11.02
CA ASN A 977 42.29 15.70 -12.41
C ASN A 977 42.47 14.35 -13.13
N LEU A 978 41.71 14.13 -14.19
CA LEU A 978 41.70 12.91 -14.99
C LEU A 978 42.33 13.16 -16.36
N ASN A 979 43.18 12.23 -16.82
CA ASN A 979 43.96 12.37 -18.05
C ASN A 979 43.73 11.21 -19.03
N PRO A 980 42.50 10.99 -19.54
CA PRO A 980 42.25 9.88 -20.46
C PRO A 980 42.84 10.15 -21.85
N ASP A 981 43.38 9.10 -22.47
CA ASP A 981 43.97 9.13 -23.79
C ASP A 981 42.91 8.91 -24.87
N VAL A 982 42.26 10.00 -25.29
CA VAL A 982 41.10 9.99 -26.20
C VAL A 982 41.40 10.76 -27.49
N ARG A 983 41.07 10.13 -28.63
CA ARG A 983 41.00 10.82 -29.93
C ARG A 983 39.64 11.50 -30.12
N ILE A 984 39.63 12.74 -30.60
CA ILE A 984 38.41 13.51 -30.81
C ILE A 984 38.06 13.56 -32.30
N ILE A 985 36.79 13.29 -32.62
CA ILE A 985 36.19 13.58 -33.92
C ILE A 985 34.98 14.46 -33.66
N ALA A 986 34.89 15.61 -34.30
CA ALA A 986 33.76 16.54 -34.13
C ALA A 986 33.02 16.72 -35.45
N ALA A 987 31.68 16.77 -35.41
CA ALA A 987 30.85 16.94 -36.57
C ALA A 987 29.74 17.99 -36.36
N THR A 988 29.35 18.69 -37.42
CA THR A 988 28.19 19.60 -37.39
C THR A 988 27.62 19.88 -38.78
N ASN A 989 26.34 20.24 -38.81
CA ASN A 989 25.67 20.83 -39.98
C ASN A 989 25.64 22.37 -39.99
N ARG A 990 26.04 23.04 -38.89
CA ARG A 990 25.99 24.50 -38.75
C ARG A 990 27.27 25.17 -39.22
N ASP A 991 27.16 26.44 -39.61
CA ASP A 991 28.31 27.28 -39.91
C ASP A 991 28.90 27.85 -38.62
N LEU A 992 29.89 27.15 -38.05
CA LEU A 992 30.55 27.60 -36.82
C LEU A 992 31.29 28.94 -37.00
N GLN A 993 31.67 29.35 -38.22
CA GLN A 993 32.31 30.66 -38.42
C GLN A 993 31.30 31.79 -38.21
N GLN A 994 30.07 31.61 -38.67
CA GLN A 994 28.99 32.56 -38.38
C GLN A 994 28.63 32.56 -36.89
N MET A 995 28.63 31.40 -36.23
CA MET A 995 28.34 31.28 -34.80
C MET A 995 29.41 31.96 -33.92
N VAL A 996 30.67 31.92 -34.34
CA VAL A 996 31.76 32.70 -33.73
C VAL A 996 31.51 34.20 -33.91
N ALA A 997 31.13 34.64 -35.12
CA ALA A 997 30.80 36.04 -35.38
C ALA A 997 29.58 36.54 -34.58
N SER A 998 28.62 35.66 -34.25
CA SER A 998 27.46 35.96 -33.41
C SER A 998 27.68 35.67 -31.91
N ALA A 999 28.90 35.35 -31.48
CA ALA A 999 29.26 35.02 -30.10
C ALA A 999 28.49 33.84 -29.46
N SER A 1000 27.90 32.95 -30.28
CA SER A 1000 27.20 31.74 -29.82
C SER A 1000 28.09 30.49 -29.82
N PHE A 1001 29.30 30.60 -30.36
CA PHE A 1001 30.34 29.58 -30.28
C PHE A 1001 31.70 30.26 -30.04
N ARG A 1002 32.56 29.69 -29.18
CA ARG A 1002 33.83 30.33 -28.84
C ARG A 1002 34.86 30.18 -29.98
N GLU A 1003 35.55 31.29 -30.27
CA GLU A 1003 36.57 31.36 -31.32
C GLU A 1003 37.76 30.42 -31.05
N ASP A 1004 38.21 30.36 -29.81
CA ASP A 1004 39.31 29.49 -29.34
C ASP A 1004 39.01 28.00 -29.55
N LEU A 1005 37.83 27.53 -29.13
CA LEU A 1005 37.38 26.15 -29.34
C LEU A 1005 37.23 25.82 -30.83
N TYR A 1006 36.74 26.76 -31.63
CA TYR A 1006 36.60 26.56 -33.08
C TYR A 1006 37.93 26.25 -33.75
N PHE A 1007 38.98 27.03 -33.46
CA PHE A 1007 40.31 26.78 -34.02
C PHE A 1007 40.93 25.48 -33.50
N ARG A 1008 40.65 25.11 -32.23
CA ARG A 1008 41.16 23.86 -31.64
C ARG A 1008 40.49 22.61 -32.19
N LEU A 1009 39.22 22.69 -32.60
CA LEU A 1009 38.51 21.60 -33.27
C LEU A 1009 38.87 21.49 -34.75
N LYS A 1010 39.07 22.62 -35.44
CA LYS A 1010 39.34 22.67 -36.89
C LYS A 1010 40.80 22.39 -37.24
N VAL A 1011 41.36 21.30 -36.71
CA VAL A 1011 42.75 20.88 -37.03
C VAL A 1011 42.82 20.18 -38.38
N PHE A 1012 41.90 19.25 -38.65
CA PHE A 1012 41.77 18.59 -39.95
C PHE A 1012 40.32 18.66 -40.45
N PRO A 1013 39.94 19.71 -41.20
CA PRO A 1013 38.58 19.90 -41.68
C PRO A 1013 38.28 19.04 -42.92
N VAL A 1014 37.20 18.26 -42.86
CA VAL A 1014 36.68 17.45 -43.96
C VAL A 1014 35.22 17.84 -44.22
N ARG A 1015 34.94 18.35 -45.42
CA ARG A 1015 33.57 18.66 -45.84
C ARG A 1015 32.97 17.46 -46.57
N LEU A 1016 31.91 16.88 -46.03
CA LEU A 1016 31.11 15.88 -46.72
C LEU A 1016 30.12 16.57 -47.67
N PRO A 1017 30.18 16.28 -48.98
CA PRO A 1017 29.28 16.88 -49.95
C PRO A 1017 27.86 16.33 -49.74
N PRO A 1018 26.83 17.17 -49.87
CA PRO A 1018 25.46 16.72 -49.91
C PRO A 1018 25.22 15.78 -51.10
N LEU A 1019 24.18 14.96 -51.02
CA LEU A 1019 23.90 13.91 -52.00
C LEU A 1019 23.76 14.45 -53.43
N ARG A 1020 23.22 15.67 -53.60
CA ARG A 1020 23.09 16.37 -54.89
C ARG A 1020 24.41 16.72 -55.57
N GLU A 1021 25.51 16.77 -54.83
CA GLU A 1021 26.87 16.99 -55.34
C GLU A 1021 27.60 15.67 -55.65
N ARG A 1022 26.98 14.51 -55.34
CA ARG A 1022 27.49 13.15 -55.62
C ARG A 1022 26.40 12.25 -56.22
N ARG A 1023 25.77 12.73 -57.30
CA ARG A 1023 24.58 12.08 -57.90
C ARG A 1023 24.86 10.67 -58.42
N GLU A 1024 26.10 10.33 -58.74
CA GLU A 1024 26.49 8.98 -59.17
C GLU A 1024 26.28 7.94 -58.06
N ASP A 1025 26.28 8.36 -56.78
CA ASP A 1025 26.10 7.47 -55.64
C ASP A 1025 24.62 7.12 -55.38
N ILE A 1026 23.67 7.92 -55.91
CA ILE A 1026 22.22 7.73 -55.71
C ILE A 1026 21.80 6.34 -56.20
N GLN A 1027 22.36 5.86 -57.32
CA GLN A 1027 22.00 4.55 -57.86
C GLN A 1027 22.38 3.42 -56.90
N LEU A 1028 23.62 3.43 -56.40
CA LEU A 1028 24.13 2.42 -55.48
C LEU A 1028 23.37 2.44 -54.14
N LEU A 1029 23.14 3.64 -53.60
CA LEU A 1029 22.39 3.83 -52.36
C LEU A 1029 20.93 3.40 -52.48
N ALA A 1030 20.24 3.81 -53.55
CA ALA A 1030 18.85 3.44 -53.78
C ALA A 1030 18.67 1.93 -53.93
N SER A 1031 19.54 1.26 -54.70
CA SER A 1031 19.51 -0.19 -54.83
C SER A 1031 19.78 -0.90 -53.51
N HIS A 1032 20.72 -0.39 -52.70
CA HIS A 1032 21.00 -0.94 -51.39
C HIS A 1032 19.79 -0.83 -50.44
N PHE A 1033 19.18 0.36 -50.34
CA PHE A 1033 18.03 0.57 -49.45
C PHE A 1033 16.80 -0.23 -49.89
N VAL A 1034 16.57 -0.35 -51.21
CA VAL A 1034 15.49 -1.21 -51.73
C VAL A 1034 15.73 -2.67 -51.34
N ALA A 1035 16.94 -3.20 -51.54
CA ALA A 1035 17.25 -4.57 -51.18
C ALA A 1035 17.13 -4.83 -49.67
N ALA A 1036 17.65 -3.90 -48.84
CA ALA A 1036 17.57 -4.00 -47.39
C ALA A 1036 16.13 -3.98 -46.88
N MET A 1037 15.30 -3.05 -47.37
CA MET A 1037 13.90 -2.95 -46.95
C MET A 1037 13.03 -4.08 -47.52
N ALA A 1038 13.30 -4.56 -48.73
CA ALA A 1038 12.60 -5.70 -49.31
C ALA A 1038 12.84 -6.99 -48.50
N ALA A 1039 14.09 -7.22 -48.08
CA ALA A 1039 14.43 -8.32 -47.18
C ALA A 1039 13.74 -8.19 -45.82
N HIS A 1040 13.71 -6.99 -45.24
CA HIS A 1040 13.05 -6.72 -43.95
C HIS A 1040 11.54 -6.98 -43.99
N LEU A 1041 10.86 -6.63 -45.08
CA LEU A 1041 9.41 -6.80 -45.24
C LEU A 1041 9.01 -8.14 -45.88
N GLY A 1042 9.96 -9.02 -46.18
CA GLY A 1042 9.72 -10.29 -46.86
C GLY A 1042 9.13 -10.15 -48.28
N LYS A 1043 9.34 -9.00 -48.93
CA LYS A 1043 8.83 -8.71 -50.29
C LYS A 1043 9.86 -9.10 -51.35
N ARG A 1044 9.38 -9.55 -52.52
CA ARG A 1044 10.22 -9.91 -53.69
C ARG A 1044 10.56 -8.69 -54.58
N VAL A 1045 10.82 -7.53 -53.98
CA VAL A 1045 11.23 -6.33 -54.75
C VAL A 1045 12.73 -6.42 -55.00
N THR A 1046 13.15 -6.48 -56.26
CA THR A 1046 14.55 -6.78 -56.61
C THR A 1046 15.29 -5.64 -57.31
N HIS A 1047 14.61 -4.70 -57.96
CA HIS A 1047 15.24 -3.59 -58.69
C HIS A 1047 14.31 -2.38 -58.88
N LEU A 1048 14.91 -1.24 -59.27
CA LEU A 1048 14.18 -0.01 -59.63
C LEU A 1048 14.10 0.11 -61.16
N ALA A 1049 12.96 0.56 -61.66
CA ALA A 1049 12.79 0.83 -63.09
C ALA A 1049 13.69 1.97 -63.57
N PRO A 1050 14.17 1.95 -64.83
CA PRO A 1050 15.06 2.98 -65.37
C PRO A 1050 14.51 4.41 -65.25
N ASP A 1051 13.19 4.58 -65.43
CA ASP A 1051 12.55 5.91 -65.32
C ASP A 1051 12.40 6.37 -63.86
N ALA A 1052 12.27 5.42 -62.92
CA ALA A 1052 12.29 5.69 -61.48
C ALA A 1052 13.69 6.16 -61.05
N MET A 1053 14.75 5.52 -61.56
CA MET A 1053 16.13 5.92 -61.31
C MET A 1053 16.45 7.31 -61.89
N LYS A 1054 15.97 7.64 -63.10
CA LYS A 1054 16.12 8.98 -63.68
C LYS A 1054 15.46 10.06 -62.80
N ALA A 1055 14.28 9.78 -62.24
CA ALA A 1055 13.60 10.70 -61.33
C ALA A 1055 14.41 10.94 -60.04
N LEU A 1056 14.99 9.88 -59.48
CA LEU A 1056 15.86 9.97 -58.29
C LEU A 1056 17.14 10.77 -58.58
N GLN A 1057 17.76 10.60 -59.75
CA GLN A 1057 18.97 11.34 -60.15
C GLN A 1057 18.68 12.83 -60.47
N ALA A 1058 17.46 13.16 -60.91
CA ALA A 1058 17.07 14.52 -61.22
C ALA A 1058 16.76 15.36 -59.98
N TYR A 1059 16.34 14.74 -58.88
CA TYR A 1059 15.96 15.42 -57.64
C TYR A 1059 17.17 15.91 -56.83
N ASP A 1060 17.01 17.06 -56.15
CA ASP A 1060 18.10 17.77 -55.46
C ASP A 1060 18.33 17.33 -54.00
N TRP A 1061 17.57 16.35 -53.50
CA TRP A 1061 17.77 15.70 -52.18
C TRP A 1061 18.10 16.66 -51.02
N PRO A 1062 17.20 17.59 -50.65
CA PRO A 1062 17.43 18.52 -49.54
C PRO A 1062 17.70 17.84 -48.19
N GLY A 1063 17.18 16.64 -47.94
CA GLY A 1063 17.47 15.82 -46.75
C GLY A 1063 18.58 14.78 -46.94
N ASN A 1064 19.33 14.86 -48.05
CA ASN A 1064 20.48 14.02 -48.39
C ASN A 1064 20.16 12.51 -48.39
N VAL A 1065 21.07 11.69 -47.85
CA VAL A 1065 20.95 10.22 -47.89
C VAL A 1065 19.79 9.72 -47.04
N ARG A 1066 19.44 10.43 -45.95
CA ARG A 1066 18.29 10.07 -45.09
C ARG A 1066 16.96 10.23 -45.81
N GLU A 1067 16.79 11.30 -46.60
CA GLU A 1067 15.59 11.48 -47.43
C GLU A 1067 15.51 10.43 -48.53
N LEU A 1068 16.64 10.11 -49.18
CA LEU A 1068 16.70 9.02 -50.16
C LEU A 1068 16.32 7.67 -49.53
N GLU A 1069 16.86 7.36 -48.36
CA GLU A 1069 16.53 6.16 -47.62
C GLU A 1069 15.03 6.08 -47.32
N HIS A 1070 14.45 7.12 -46.68
CA HIS A 1070 13.02 7.16 -46.37
C HIS A 1070 12.15 7.03 -47.62
N GLU A 1071 12.52 7.67 -48.72
CA GLU A 1071 11.77 7.61 -49.98
C GLU A 1071 11.83 6.20 -50.59
N MET A 1072 12.98 5.52 -50.51
CA MET A 1072 13.10 4.12 -50.95
C MET A 1072 12.31 3.16 -50.05
N GLN A 1073 12.34 3.37 -48.74
CA GLN A 1073 11.55 2.59 -47.80
C GLN A 1073 10.05 2.71 -48.11
N ARG A 1074 9.56 3.95 -48.29
CA ARG A 1074 8.18 4.24 -48.69
C ARG A 1074 7.83 3.59 -50.02
N ALA A 1075 8.71 3.74 -51.02
CA ALA A 1075 8.51 3.17 -52.35
C ALA A 1075 8.39 1.63 -52.31
N VAL A 1076 9.19 0.92 -51.51
CA VAL A 1076 9.08 -0.54 -51.31
C VAL A 1076 7.78 -0.93 -50.60
N ILE A 1077 7.31 -0.13 -49.65
CA ILE A 1077 6.05 -0.39 -48.94
C ILE A 1077 4.85 -0.29 -49.90
N VAL A 1078 4.78 0.77 -50.71
CA VAL A 1078 3.65 0.99 -51.64
C VAL A 1078 3.77 0.18 -52.93
N CYS A 1079 4.96 -0.33 -53.25
CA CYS A 1079 5.19 -1.20 -54.40
C CYS A 1079 4.38 -2.50 -54.25
N ARG A 1080 3.58 -2.79 -55.29
CA ARG A 1080 2.72 -3.97 -55.39
C ARG A 1080 3.33 -5.11 -56.23
N GLY A 1081 4.46 -4.86 -56.90
CA GLY A 1081 5.14 -5.82 -57.79
C GLY A 1081 6.58 -6.11 -57.37
N GLU A 1082 7.36 -6.73 -58.26
CA GLU A 1082 8.78 -7.06 -58.02
C GLU A 1082 9.75 -5.92 -58.39
N GLU A 1083 9.24 -4.84 -59.01
CA GLU A 1083 10.01 -3.69 -59.49
C GLU A 1083 9.39 -2.37 -58.98
N VAL A 1084 10.21 -1.46 -58.46
CA VAL A 1084 9.78 -0.11 -58.04
C VAL A 1084 9.65 0.79 -59.27
N LEU A 1085 8.44 1.26 -59.55
CA LEU A 1085 8.16 2.10 -60.72
C LEU A 1085 8.17 3.59 -60.36
N ALA A 1086 8.29 4.46 -61.36
CA ALA A 1086 8.33 5.91 -61.15
C ALA A 1086 7.07 6.46 -60.44
N ARG A 1087 5.92 5.79 -60.56
CA ARG A 1087 4.67 6.16 -59.84
C ARG A 1087 4.71 5.88 -58.33
N ASP A 1088 5.58 4.98 -57.90
CA ASP A 1088 5.75 4.59 -56.50
C ASP A 1088 6.64 5.60 -55.77
N ILE A 1089 7.38 6.40 -56.53
CA ILE A 1089 8.25 7.50 -56.08
C ILE A 1089 7.46 8.82 -56.06
N ALA A 1090 7.45 9.52 -54.92
CA ALA A 1090 6.68 10.74 -54.69
C ALA A 1090 7.62 11.95 -54.50
N LEU A 1091 8.41 12.25 -55.53
CA LEU A 1091 9.28 13.42 -55.55
C LEU A 1091 8.48 14.63 -56.07
N GLY A 1092 8.38 15.71 -55.28
CA GLY A 1092 7.95 17.03 -55.78
C GLY A 1092 6.45 17.29 -55.98
N ARG A 1093 5.52 16.56 -55.35
CA ARG A 1093 4.08 16.93 -55.33
C ARG A 1093 3.76 18.08 -54.35
N VAL A 1094 4.47 19.21 -54.48
CA VAL A 1094 4.04 20.53 -54.02
C VAL A 1094 4.67 21.55 -54.96
N LYS A 1095 3.95 21.93 -56.04
CA LYS A 1095 4.01 23.25 -56.71
C LYS A 1095 3.17 23.26 -58.00
N ASN A 1096 2.35 24.30 -58.13
CA ASN A 1096 1.60 24.83 -59.29
C ASN A 1096 0.11 24.45 -59.46
N SER A 1097 -0.76 25.27 -58.86
CA SER A 1097 -1.84 26.05 -59.51
C SER A 1097 -2.53 26.89 -58.41
N GLU A 1098 -2.11 28.14 -58.20
CA GLU A 1098 -2.87 29.38 -58.52
C GLU A 1098 -4.30 29.34 -57.94
N ASP A 1099 -4.52 29.82 -56.71
CA ASP A 1099 -4.92 31.22 -56.43
C ASP A 1099 -4.67 31.65 -54.95
N PRO A 1100 -4.78 32.95 -54.60
CA PRO A 1100 -3.79 33.68 -53.79
C PRO A 1100 -4.20 33.92 -52.34
N VAL A 1101 -3.27 33.78 -51.38
CA VAL A 1101 -3.30 34.57 -50.13
C VAL A 1101 -1.86 34.70 -49.60
N GLU A 1102 -1.30 35.90 -49.68
CA GLU A 1102 -0.20 36.33 -48.82
C GLU A 1102 -0.79 37.40 -47.89
N GLU A 1103 -1.24 36.96 -46.72
CA GLU A 1103 -1.30 37.69 -45.43
C GLU A 1103 -2.16 36.87 -44.45
N LEU A 1104 -1.51 36.05 -43.62
CA LEU A 1104 -1.73 35.93 -42.19
C LEU A 1104 -0.74 34.89 -41.63
N VAL A 1105 0.25 35.43 -40.93
CA VAL A 1105 1.01 34.75 -39.88
C VAL A 1105 0.01 34.14 -38.87
N GLN A 1106 0.35 32.96 -38.32
CA GLN A 1106 -0.39 32.16 -37.31
C GLN A 1106 -1.48 31.21 -37.83
N GLU A 1107 -1.17 29.91 -37.85
CA GLU A 1107 -1.87 28.92 -37.02
C GLU A 1107 -1.05 27.61 -37.01
N SER A 1108 -0.49 27.29 -35.84
CA SER A 1108 -0.07 25.94 -35.51
C SER A 1108 -1.25 25.00 -35.78
N VAL A 1109 -1.13 24.10 -36.76
CA VAL A 1109 -2.15 23.08 -36.98
C VAL A 1109 -2.13 22.16 -35.76
N ASP A 1110 -3.11 22.38 -34.89
CA ASP A 1110 -3.42 21.53 -33.75
C ASP A 1110 -3.44 20.05 -34.18
N LEU A 1111 -2.78 19.22 -33.39
CA LEU A 1111 -2.70 17.77 -33.55
C LEU A 1111 -4.08 17.14 -33.81
N GLN A 1112 -5.15 17.69 -33.22
CA GLN A 1112 -6.53 17.21 -33.41
C GLN A 1112 -7.03 17.40 -34.85
N THR A 1113 -6.57 18.42 -35.58
CA THR A 1113 -7.02 18.68 -36.95
C THR A 1113 -6.37 17.72 -37.95
N LEU A 1114 -5.10 17.38 -37.72
CA LEU A 1114 -4.37 16.34 -38.44
C LEU A 1114 -4.94 14.94 -38.15
N GLU A 1115 -5.21 14.65 -36.88
CA GLU A 1115 -5.84 13.41 -36.44
C GLU A 1115 -7.24 13.23 -37.04
N ARG A 1116 -8.06 14.29 -37.02
CA ARG A 1116 -9.39 14.29 -37.62
C ARG A 1116 -9.34 13.98 -39.12
N ARG A 1117 -8.43 14.61 -39.87
CA ARG A 1117 -8.26 14.36 -41.30
C ARG A 1117 -7.85 12.92 -41.60
N TYR A 1118 -6.93 12.39 -40.81
CA TYR A 1118 -6.44 11.03 -40.99
C TYR A 1118 -7.53 9.98 -40.70
N ILE A 1119 -8.28 10.14 -39.60
CA ILE A 1119 -9.40 9.26 -39.25
C ILE A 1119 -10.50 9.31 -40.33
N CYS A 1120 -10.86 10.49 -40.84
CA CYS A 1120 -11.85 10.60 -41.92
C CYS A 1120 -11.40 9.87 -43.20
N LEU A 1121 -10.11 9.98 -43.57
CA LEU A 1121 -9.59 9.37 -44.79
C LEU A 1121 -9.62 7.83 -44.73
N ILE A 1122 -9.31 7.25 -43.56
CA ILE A 1122 -9.42 5.80 -43.36
C ILE A 1122 -10.89 5.36 -43.31
N LEU A 1123 -11.77 6.12 -42.67
CA LEU A 1123 -13.21 5.84 -42.68
C LEU A 1123 -13.80 5.86 -44.10
N GLU A 1124 -13.37 6.77 -44.98
CA GLU A 1124 -13.81 6.78 -46.38
C GLU A 1124 -13.30 5.57 -47.17
N GLN A 1125 -12.03 5.18 -46.96
CA GLN A 1125 -11.44 4.01 -47.63
C GLN A 1125 -12.07 2.68 -47.19
N THR A 1126 -12.58 2.59 -45.96
CA THR A 1126 -13.30 1.40 -45.46
C THR A 1126 -14.82 1.50 -45.64
N GLY A 1127 -15.33 2.53 -46.36
CA GLY A 1127 -16.76 2.69 -46.62
C GLY A 1127 -17.60 3.02 -45.38
N TRP A 1128 -16.99 3.66 -44.39
CA TRP A 1128 -17.53 4.01 -43.06
C TRP A 1128 -17.83 2.81 -42.16
N VAL A 1129 -17.23 1.66 -42.46
CA VAL A 1129 -17.28 0.48 -41.59
C VAL A 1129 -16.24 0.66 -40.47
N ILE A 1130 -16.72 0.83 -39.24
CA ILE A 1130 -15.87 1.11 -38.07
C ILE A 1130 -15.20 -0.17 -37.56
N GLY A 1131 -15.92 -1.31 -37.58
CA GLY A 1131 -15.53 -2.55 -36.91
C GLY A 1131 -15.39 -3.79 -37.80
N GLY A 1132 -14.77 -4.85 -37.28
CA GLY A 1132 -14.42 -6.08 -37.99
C GLY A 1132 -13.04 -6.08 -38.66
N GLN A 1133 -12.61 -7.23 -39.20
CA GLN A 1133 -11.24 -7.47 -39.73
C GLN A 1133 -10.77 -6.49 -40.82
N SER A 1134 -11.71 -5.85 -41.53
CA SER A 1134 -11.44 -4.84 -42.57
C SER A 1134 -11.97 -3.45 -42.21
N GLY A 1135 -12.36 -3.24 -40.96
CA GLY A 1135 -12.92 -1.98 -40.45
C GLY A 1135 -11.86 -0.93 -40.15
N ALA A 1136 -12.27 0.34 -40.09
CA ALA A 1136 -11.38 1.47 -39.87
C ALA A 1136 -10.58 1.36 -38.57
N ALA A 1137 -11.15 0.76 -37.52
CA ALA A 1137 -10.47 0.56 -36.24
C ALA A 1137 -9.25 -0.37 -36.38
N THR A 1138 -9.39 -1.50 -37.07
CA THR A 1138 -8.29 -2.44 -37.32
C THR A 1138 -7.22 -1.83 -38.22
N VAL A 1139 -7.60 -1.07 -39.25
CA VAL A 1139 -6.64 -0.38 -40.14
C VAL A 1139 -5.88 0.72 -39.40
N LEU A 1140 -6.54 1.41 -38.47
CA LEU A 1140 -5.92 2.43 -37.61
C LEU A 1140 -5.16 1.83 -36.41
N GLY A 1141 -5.21 0.51 -36.19
CA GLY A 1141 -4.60 -0.15 -35.04
C GLY A 1141 -5.24 0.25 -33.70
N LEU A 1142 -6.49 0.71 -33.70
CA LEU A 1142 -7.23 1.15 -32.53
C LEU A 1142 -8.36 0.16 -32.19
N ASN A 1143 -8.74 0.08 -30.92
CA ASN A 1143 -9.98 -0.60 -30.53
C ASN A 1143 -11.21 0.18 -31.06
N GLU A 1144 -12.28 -0.54 -31.42
CA GLU A 1144 -13.48 0.08 -32.03
C GLU A 1144 -14.13 1.13 -31.12
N SER A 1145 -14.14 0.88 -29.82
CA SER A 1145 -14.64 1.82 -28.80
C SER A 1145 -13.78 3.09 -28.74
N THR A 1146 -12.46 2.97 -28.87
CA THR A 1146 -11.51 4.08 -28.90
C THR A 1146 -11.67 4.92 -30.16
N LEU A 1147 -11.82 4.29 -31.33
CA LEU A 1147 -12.08 5.01 -32.57
C LEU A 1147 -13.43 5.75 -32.50
N ARG A 1148 -14.49 5.12 -31.99
CA ARG A 1148 -15.79 5.78 -31.77
C ARG A 1148 -15.69 6.94 -30.78
N GLY A 1149 -14.89 6.81 -29.73
CA GLY A 1149 -14.61 7.88 -28.78
C GLY A 1149 -13.88 9.06 -29.43
N ARG A 1150 -12.84 8.79 -30.23
CA ARG A 1150 -12.10 9.81 -30.98
C ARG A 1150 -12.97 10.50 -32.04
N MET A 1151 -13.81 9.75 -32.75
CA MET A 1151 -14.79 10.32 -33.68
C MET A 1151 -15.78 11.25 -32.96
N ARG A 1152 -16.26 10.87 -31.76
CA ARG A 1152 -17.14 11.73 -30.94
C ARG A 1152 -16.42 13.01 -30.48
N LYS A 1153 -15.19 12.87 -29.98
CA LYS A 1153 -14.35 13.99 -29.50
C LYS A 1153 -14.01 14.97 -30.63
N LEU A 1154 -13.71 14.45 -31.82
CA LEU A 1154 -13.34 15.23 -33.01
C LEU A 1154 -14.55 15.64 -33.87
N LYS A 1155 -15.78 15.36 -33.40
CA LYS A 1155 -17.04 15.65 -34.10
C LYS A 1155 -17.09 15.12 -35.54
N ILE A 1156 -16.63 13.88 -35.74
CA ILE A 1156 -16.68 13.15 -37.00
C ILE A 1156 -17.96 12.33 -37.05
N THR A 1157 -18.84 12.64 -38.00
CA THR A 1157 -20.08 11.90 -38.27
C THR A 1157 -20.12 11.43 -39.71
N ARG A 1158 -20.82 10.32 -39.97
CA ARG A 1158 -21.01 9.80 -41.34
C ARG A 1158 -21.75 10.84 -42.20
N PRO A 1159 -21.27 11.17 -43.41
CA PRO A 1159 -21.93 12.06 -44.35
C PRO A 1159 -23.30 11.56 -44.79
#